data_AF-A0A4Q8UJN1-F1
#
_entry.id   AF-A0A4Q8UJN1-F1
#
_cell.length_a   1.000
_cell.length_b   1.000
_cell.length_c   1.000
_cell.angle_alpha   90.00
_cell.angle_beta   90.00
_cell.angle_gamma   90.00
#
_symmetry.space_group_name_H-M   'P 1'
#
loop_
_entity.id
_entity.type
_entity.pdbx_description
1 polymer ?
#
loop_
_entity_poly.entity_id
_entity_poly.type
_entity_poly.pdbx_seq_one_letter_code
_entity_poly.pdbx_strand_id
1 'polypeptide(L)'
;MPIAAESQPSTKRAAAARLRPLAAALLAALLVLLILIPAGSAVAAEPVPDKGKPLLGAVLEWGEDSGQGFAERLGASPALLGHDISLPSRSGEDQDIREFLGQAAGLGSHAMLTVRPTVPLEQVDADGAAAFAARVQDLAAGFQGALLIRFAPDMNSSWLDWGQQPAPYQAAFRNVAAAFKAADDAGTVMVWQPYLGRDYPFERHRSAPAPGSEGFAALDTNGDGTWNGSDAAYAPYYPGDDAVEWVGLTAYHDDTGGKSAVNTLPVAGELATMLTQSGSEDFYASYVVGRNKPMVLQTSAFYSPASGGAANRDIKTSWWEQVLQASTSMRFDRIAAVVWDERTSTRDTGVASIDWRLTGDAGTAEAARAALAQSGLATGPVTAVSGGQLATRANSLAGAAAWTVAAAMAILLVALWQLPRRVGAVASWGYGEPTKRDSRIDFLRGLAIVFVVVNHLGMTSLFQLLTQEAVGFVSGAELFVLFSGLVVGMVYGPRVKDDFGKVVDLTTRRAGKLYLTALVVLVGVFLLSLLPFFQTDALTTYVDQGTGGAGHNAVGRTYDLYAGMETLLQFPVPAQVLPAIVLLQFGPWQFNVMGLYVVLLLASPLILAALNRGKAVWVLAATLGVYAVGAATRFRLLPSQFEDSFPLLVWQVLFVIGLVAGFHRHRIAAWLSAHAWVVAACTVLAVALTFLSWCNPYLANGFDLRLAVIPDTAYRAMYDTFFGRTYLDPGRLLNVLVLVVTAYAFLSAYWKPVERALGWFLIPLGQATLYVFILHVVLIAVIANIPLLRQGDILINTAAYAGVLGVLWLMVKKRILFGIIPT
;
A
#
# COMPACT_ATOMS: atom_id res chain seq x y z
N MET A 1 32.01 -81.41 13.95
CA MET A 1 33.02 -80.35 13.74
C MET A 1 33.16 -80.13 12.24
N PRO A 2 33.12 -78.91 11.67
CA PRO A 2 32.68 -77.61 12.19
C PRO A 2 31.35 -77.13 11.55
N ILE A 3 30.83 -76.02 12.08
CA ILE A 3 29.58 -75.34 11.72
C ILE A 3 29.82 -74.47 10.47
N ALA A 4 28.94 -74.56 9.46
CA ALA A 4 28.94 -73.69 8.28
C ALA A 4 27.57 -73.02 8.13
N ALA A 5 27.63 -71.72 7.83
CA ALA A 5 26.52 -70.77 7.83
C ALA A 5 25.57 -70.95 6.65
N GLU A 6 24.27 -70.86 6.92
CA GLU A 6 23.21 -70.82 5.91
C GLU A 6 22.71 -69.37 5.74
N SER A 7 22.71 -68.92 4.50
CA SER A 7 22.39 -67.58 4.04
C SER A 7 20.88 -67.30 3.98
N GLN A 8 20.41 -66.16 4.50
CA GLN A 8 19.11 -65.58 4.15
C GLN A 8 19.25 -64.25 3.39
N PRO A 9 18.39 -63.98 2.37
CA PRO A 9 18.48 -62.79 1.53
C PRO A 9 17.80 -61.55 2.16
N SER A 10 18.36 -60.39 1.82
CA SER A 10 17.98 -59.06 2.32
C SER A 10 16.61 -58.58 1.82
N THR A 11 15.70 -58.26 2.74
CA THR A 11 14.47 -57.50 2.49
C THR A 11 14.66 -56.02 2.82
N LYS A 12 15.19 -55.22 1.89
CA LYS A 12 15.19 -53.74 1.97
C LYS A 12 14.92 -53.07 0.63
N ARG A 13 13.72 -53.29 0.06
CA ARG A 13 13.15 -52.46 -1.02
C ARG A 13 11.62 -52.52 -0.96
N ALA A 14 11.00 -51.77 -0.05
CA ALA A 14 9.53 -51.60 -0.06
C ALA A 14 9.00 -50.27 0.51
N ALA A 15 9.81 -49.43 1.15
CA ALA A 15 9.28 -48.24 1.84
C ALA A 15 9.22 -46.94 1.00
N ALA A 16 9.84 -46.88 -0.18
CA ALA A 16 10.00 -45.62 -0.94
C ALA A 16 8.86 -45.29 -1.93
N ALA A 17 7.86 -46.17 -2.10
CA ALA A 17 6.87 -46.02 -3.19
C ALA A 17 5.54 -45.36 -2.78
N ARG A 18 5.26 -45.13 -1.48
CA ARG A 18 3.92 -44.72 -1.02
C ARG A 18 3.71 -43.21 -0.79
N LEU A 19 4.72 -42.37 -0.95
CA LEU A 19 4.62 -40.90 -0.70
C LEU A 19 4.37 -40.04 -1.96
N ARG A 20 4.41 -40.62 -3.16
CA ARG A 20 4.14 -39.91 -4.43
C ARG A 20 2.68 -39.50 -4.68
N PRO A 21 1.62 -40.22 -4.23
CA PRO A 21 0.25 -39.83 -4.55
C PRO A 21 -0.29 -38.67 -3.69
N LEU A 22 0.28 -38.42 -2.50
CA LEU A 22 -0.17 -37.36 -1.59
C LEU A 22 0.19 -35.95 -2.09
N ALA A 23 1.38 -35.76 -2.66
CA ALA A 23 1.79 -34.48 -3.26
C ALA A 23 1.02 -34.18 -4.55
N ALA A 24 0.71 -35.20 -5.35
CA ALA A 24 -0.13 -35.06 -6.55
C ALA A 24 -1.60 -34.80 -6.21
N ALA A 25 -2.13 -35.42 -5.14
CA ALA A 25 -3.49 -35.21 -4.67
C ALA A 25 -3.70 -33.82 -4.06
N LEU A 26 -2.72 -33.29 -3.33
CA LEU A 26 -2.77 -31.90 -2.80
C LEU A 26 -2.72 -30.86 -3.93
N LEU A 27 -1.93 -31.11 -4.98
CA LEU A 27 -1.85 -30.25 -6.16
C LEU A 27 -3.16 -30.26 -6.96
N ALA A 28 -3.79 -31.45 -7.11
CA ALA A 28 -5.08 -31.59 -7.78
C ALA A 28 -6.23 -30.99 -6.96
N ALA A 29 -6.20 -31.10 -5.62
CA ALA A 29 -7.20 -30.50 -4.75
C ALA A 29 -7.15 -28.96 -4.78
N LEU A 30 -5.94 -28.36 -4.85
CA LEU A 30 -5.80 -26.91 -5.03
C LEU A 30 -6.27 -26.44 -6.42
N LEU A 31 -6.00 -27.21 -7.47
CA LEU A 31 -6.43 -26.90 -8.84
C LEU A 31 -7.94 -27.01 -9.04
N VAL A 32 -8.61 -27.95 -8.35
CA VAL A 32 -10.07 -28.13 -8.44
C VAL A 32 -10.84 -27.10 -7.61
N LEU A 33 -10.26 -26.59 -6.51
CA LEU A 33 -10.87 -25.50 -5.73
C LEU A 33 -10.88 -24.16 -6.50
N LEU A 34 -10.03 -23.99 -7.51
CA LEU A 34 -9.92 -22.79 -8.35
C LEU A 34 -10.92 -22.75 -9.53
N ILE A 35 -11.70 -23.82 -9.77
CA ILE A 35 -12.53 -23.98 -10.98
C ILE A 35 -14.05 -23.92 -10.67
N LEU A 36 -14.46 -23.80 -9.41
CA LEU A 36 -15.86 -23.86 -9.01
C LEU A 36 -16.31 -22.58 -8.29
N ILE A 37 -16.49 -21.49 -9.05
CA ILE A 37 -17.38 -20.40 -8.67
C ILE A 37 -18.30 -20.12 -9.86
N PRO A 38 -19.63 -20.31 -9.74
CA PRO A 38 -20.54 -19.99 -10.83
C PRO A 38 -20.64 -18.47 -10.98
N ALA A 39 -20.39 -17.97 -12.19
CA ALA A 39 -20.76 -16.60 -12.57
C ALA A 39 -22.29 -16.53 -12.66
N GLY A 40 -22.92 -15.78 -11.76
CA GLY A 40 -24.34 -15.47 -11.84
C GLY A 40 -24.59 -14.55 -13.03
N SER A 41 -25.53 -14.91 -13.90
CA SER A 41 -25.94 -14.08 -15.02
C SER A 41 -26.71 -12.85 -14.51
N ALA A 42 -26.17 -11.65 -14.73
CA ALA A 42 -26.89 -10.40 -14.47
C ALA A 42 -28.05 -10.24 -15.49
N VAL A 43 -29.25 -10.03 -14.97
CA VAL A 43 -30.46 -9.73 -15.76
C VAL A 43 -30.45 -8.25 -16.09
N ALA A 44 -30.53 -7.91 -17.38
CA ALA A 44 -30.67 -6.54 -17.84
C ALA A 44 -32.10 -6.03 -17.55
N ALA A 45 -32.24 -5.01 -16.70
CA ALA A 45 -33.47 -4.27 -16.50
C ALA A 45 -33.53 -3.07 -17.47
N GLU A 46 -34.72 -2.78 -17.99
CA GLU A 46 -34.96 -1.67 -18.93
C GLU A 46 -34.69 -0.29 -18.30
N PRO A 47 -34.16 0.69 -19.05
CA PRO A 47 -33.87 2.02 -18.53
C PRO A 47 -35.09 2.95 -18.69
N VAL A 48 -35.72 3.32 -17.57
CA VAL A 48 -36.52 4.56 -17.51
C VAL A 48 -36.29 5.19 -16.12
N PRO A 49 -35.62 6.35 -16.02
CA PRO A 49 -35.55 7.08 -14.76
C PRO A 49 -36.90 7.75 -14.48
N ASP A 50 -37.47 7.49 -13.31
CA ASP A 50 -38.48 8.38 -12.72
C ASP A 50 -37.80 9.72 -12.43
N LYS A 51 -38.07 10.73 -13.28
CA LYS A 51 -37.58 12.10 -13.08
C LYS A 51 -38.01 12.60 -11.69
N GLY A 52 -37.04 12.96 -10.84
CA GLY A 52 -37.27 13.67 -9.58
C GLY A 52 -37.00 12.90 -8.28
N LYS A 53 -36.47 11.67 -8.33
CA LYS A 53 -36.05 10.92 -7.13
C LYS A 53 -34.56 11.15 -6.80
N PRO A 54 -34.15 11.18 -5.53
CA PRO A 54 -32.74 11.28 -5.14
C PRO A 54 -31.94 10.08 -5.66
N LEU A 55 -30.76 10.35 -6.24
CA LEU A 55 -29.88 9.32 -6.78
C LEU A 55 -29.06 8.64 -5.67
N LEU A 56 -28.98 7.31 -5.70
CA LEU A 56 -27.97 6.57 -4.96
C LEU A 56 -26.62 6.71 -5.67
N GLY A 57 -25.60 7.12 -4.95
CA GLY A 57 -24.23 7.11 -5.44
C GLY A 57 -23.23 6.49 -4.46
N ALA A 58 -22.03 6.25 -4.97
CA ALA A 58 -20.91 5.74 -4.18
C ALA A 58 -19.59 6.34 -4.65
N VAL A 59 -18.71 6.66 -3.71
CA VAL A 59 -17.28 6.83 -3.96
C VAL A 59 -16.61 5.53 -3.52
N LEU A 60 -15.92 4.89 -4.44
CA LEU A 60 -15.25 3.62 -4.18
C LEU A 60 -13.77 3.85 -3.91
N GLU A 61 -13.15 2.85 -3.28
CA GLU A 61 -11.71 2.75 -3.25
C GLU A 61 -11.24 2.21 -4.61
N TRP A 62 -11.00 3.12 -5.56
CA TRP A 62 -10.63 2.75 -6.93
C TRP A 62 -9.28 2.03 -6.96
N GLY A 63 -9.20 0.96 -7.75
CA GLY A 63 -8.08 0.01 -7.67
C GLY A 63 -8.28 -1.05 -6.58
N GLU A 64 -9.17 -0.82 -5.60
CA GLU A 64 -9.67 -1.80 -4.62
C GLU A 64 -11.08 -2.34 -4.87
N ASP A 65 -11.86 -1.64 -5.66
CA ASP A 65 -13.21 -2.05 -5.98
C ASP A 65 -13.56 -1.59 -7.39
N SER A 66 -14.73 -2.03 -7.85
CA SER A 66 -15.29 -1.62 -9.13
C SER A 66 -16.75 -1.27 -8.94
N GLY A 67 -17.29 -0.43 -9.82
CA GLY A 67 -18.72 -0.12 -9.80
C GLY A 67 -19.58 -1.39 -9.85
N GLN A 68 -19.16 -2.37 -10.65
CA GLN A 68 -19.82 -3.68 -10.77
C GLN A 68 -19.73 -4.48 -9.47
N GLY A 69 -18.55 -4.53 -8.84
CA GLY A 69 -18.33 -5.22 -7.56
C GLY A 69 -19.20 -4.65 -6.43
N PHE A 70 -19.31 -3.32 -6.35
CA PHE A 70 -20.22 -2.67 -5.41
C PHE A 70 -21.69 -3.03 -5.72
N ALA A 71 -22.10 -2.95 -6.99
CA ALA A 71 -23.46 -3.25 -7.40
C ALA A 71 -23.88 -4.69 -7.09
N GLU A 72 -22.98 -5.66 -7.27
CA GLU A 72 -23.21 -7.07 -6.93
C GLU A 72 -23.39 -7.30 -5.43
N ARG A 73 -22.57 -6.65 -4.59
CA ARG A 73 -22.66 -6.79 -3.13
C ARG A 73 -23.90 -6.11 -2.56
N LEU A 74 -24.23 -4.91 -3.05
CA LEU A 74 -25.43 -4.19 -2.62
C LEU A 74 -26.71 -4.77 -3.24
N GLY A 75 -26.61 -5.44 -4.40
CA GLY A 75 -27.76 -5.89 -5.19
C GLY A 75 -28.48 -4.75 -5.92
N ALA A 76 -27.84 -3.61 -6.11
CA ALA A 76 -28.36 -2.45 -6.82
C ALA A 76 -27.23 -1.64 -7.46
N SER A 77 -27.41 -1.19 -8.70
CA SER A 77 -26.41 -0.36 -9.38
C SER A 77 -26.43 1.08 -8.83
N PRO A 78 -25.27 1.70 -8.57
CA PRO A 78 -25.23 3.12 -8.22
C PRO A 78 -25.64 3.97 -9.42
N ALA A 79 -26.51 4.96 -9.19
CA ALA A 79 -26.90 5.95 -10.19
C ALA A 79 -25.85 7.05 -10.38
N LEU A 80 -24.96 7.26 -9.41
CA LEU A 80 -23.83 8.19 -9.47
C LEU A 80 -22.56 7.53 -8.92
N LEU A 81 -21.46 7.55 -9.67
CA LEU A 81 -20.17 7.08 -9.17
C LEU A 81 -19.21 8.25 -9.02
N GLY A 82 -18.41 8.26 -7.95
CA GLY A 82 -17.43 9.32 -7.68
C GLY A 82 -15.98 8.84 -7.74
N HIS A 83 -15.09 9.63 -8.33
CA HIS A 83 -13.64 9.37 -8.42
C HIS A 83 -12.83 10.63 -8.12
N ASP A 84 -11.69 10.48 -7.44
CA ASP A 84 -10.81 11.60 -7.09
C ASP A 84 -9.77 11.83 -8.21
N ILE A 85 -9.54 13.07 -8.60
CA ILE A 85 -8.56 13.47 -9.62
C ILE A 85 -7.73 14.66 -9.16
N SER A 86 -6.56 14.85 -9.74
CA SER A 86 -5.59 15.87 -9.36
C SER A 86 -5.65 17.10 -10.26
N LEU A 87 -5.37 18.27 -9.68
CA LEU A 87 -5.13 19.52 -10.41
C LEU A 87 -3.74 20.07 -10.02
N PRO A 88 -2.78 20.19 -10.96
CA PRO A 88 -2.79 19.67 -12.33
C PRO A 88 -2.79 18.13 -12.38
N SER A 89 -3.22 17.57 -13.52
CA SER A 89 -3.33 16.12 -13.69
C SER A 89 -1.97 15.43 -13.63
N ARG A 90 -1.92 14.27 -12.99
CA ARG A 90 -0.71 13.45 -12.85
C ARG A 90 -0.46 12.59 -14.10
N SER A 91 0.78 12.15 -14.29
CA SER A 91 1.12 11.20 -15.35
C SER A 91 0.39 9.87 -15.13
N GLY A 92 -0.41 9.42 -16.10
CA GLY A 92 -1.20 8.18 -16.03
C GLY A 92 -2.67 8.37 -15.63
N GLU A 93 -3.02 9.51 -15.03
CA GLU A 93 -4.38 9.78 -14.51
C GLU A 93 -5.46 9.81 -15.61
N ASP A 94 -5.09 10.16 -16.85
CA ASP A 94 -6.00 10.10 -18.01
C ASP A 94 -6.57 8.71 -18.25
N GLN A 95 -5.74 7.67 -18.04
CA GLN A 95 -6.18 6.30 -18.22
C GLN A 95 -7.17 5.92 -17.10
N ASP A 96 -6.86 6.29 -15.86
CA ASP A 96 -7.73 6.02 -14.71
C ASP A 96 -9.10 6.71 -14.88
N ILE A 97 -9.11 7.97 -15.35
CA ILE A 97 -10.34 8.72 -15.65
C ILE A 97 -11.15 8.01 -16.74
N ARG A 98 -10.53 7.57 -17.84
CA ARG A 98 -11.24 6.84 -18.91
C ARG A 98 -11.80 5.51 -18.41
N GLU A 99 -11.05 4.78 -17.60
CA GLU A 99 -11.49 3.52 -17.01
C GLU A 99 -12.67 3.73 -16.05
N PHE A 100 -12.60 4.76 -15.22
CA PHE A 100 -13.70 5.19 -14.35
C PHE A 100 -14.96 5.56 -15.14
N LEU A 101 -14.83 6.44 -16.14
CA LEU A 101 -15.95 6.86 -16.99
C LEU A 101 -16.54 5.68 -17.77
N GLY A 102 -15.69 4.73 -18.20
CA GLY A 102 -16.13 3.48 -18.81
C GLY A 102 -16.94 2.60 -17.87
N GLN A 103 -16.53 2.47 -16.60
CA GLN A 103 -17.30 1.75 -15.58
C GLN A 103 -18.63 2.44 -15.27
N ALA A 104 -18.64 3.77 -15.15
CA ALA A 104 -19.86 4.55 -14.96
C ALA A 104 -20.82 4.35 -16.15
N ALA A 105 -20.34 4.44 -17.39
CA ALA A 105 -21.14 4.22 -18.59
C ALA A 105 -21.66 2.78 -18.70
N GLY A 106 -20.86 1.78 -18.29
CA GLY A 106 -21.25 0.37 -18.27
C GLY A 106 -22.36 0.04 -17.26
N LEU A 107 -22.51 0.85 -16.21
CA LEU A 107 -23.59 0.74 -15.22
C LEU A 107 -24.76 1.69 -15.50
N GLY A 108 -24.64 2.53 -16.53
CA GLY A 108 -25.58 3.61 -16.80
C GLY A 108 -25.62 4.66 -15.70
N SER A 109 -24.50 4.91 -15.01
CA SER A 109 -24.36 5.91 -13.93
C SER A 109 -23.95 7.29 -14.46
N HIS A 110 -24.27 8.34 -13.72
CA HIS A 110 -23.58 9.62 -13.81
C HIS A 110 -22.19 9.53 -13.16
N ALA A 111 -21.32 10.50 -13.43
CA ALA A 111 -19.96 10.56 -12.90
C ALA A 111 -19.75 11.82 -12.06
N MET A 112 -19.09 11.69 -10.91
CA MET A 112 -18.63 12.80 -10.08
C MET A 112 -17.11 12.76 -9.97
N LEU A 113 -16.44 13.84 -10.36
CA LEU A 113 -14.98 13.98 -10.25
C LEU A 113 -14.66 14.92 -9.09
N THR A 114 -14.05 14.39 -8.03
CA THR A 114 -13.48 15.20 -6.94
C THR A 114 -12.14 15.76 -7.36
N VAL A 115 -12.06 17.06 -7.62
CA VAL A 115 -10.82 17.70 -8.05
C VAL A 115 -10.00 18.13 -6.84
N ARG A 116 -8.79 17.59 -6.71
CA ARG A 116 -7.86 17.82 -5.59
C ARG A 116 -6.67 18.66 -6.07
N PRO A 117 -6.58 19.94 -5.66
CA PRO A 117 -5.40 20.76 -5.93
C PRO A 117 -4.15 20.13 -5.31
N THR A 118 -3.12 19.97 -6.12
CA THR A 118 -1.78 19.50 -5.70
C THR A 118 -0.75 20.64 -5.70
N VAL A 119 -1.19 21.83 -6.09
CA VAL A 119 -0.47 23.10 -6.05
C VAL A 119 -1.22 24.07 -5.12
N PRO A 120 -0.55 25.11 -4.59
CA PRO A 120 -1.22 26.19 -3.86
C PRO A 120 -2.39 26.78 -4.64
N LEU A 121 -3.48 27.15 -3.95
CA LEU A 121 -4.72 27.61 -4.59
C LEU A 121 -4.51 28.86 -5.45
N GLU A 122 -3.55 29.72 -5.09
CA GLU A 122 -3.19 30.92 -5.85
C GLU A 122 -2.56 30.60 -7.22
N GLN A 123 -2.06 29.38 -7.41
CA GLN A 123 -1.52 28.89 -8.68
C GLN A 123 -2.59 28.26 -9.57
N VAL A 124 -3.84 28.15 -9.11
CA VAL A 124 -4.99 27.73 -9.93
C VAL A 124 -5.56 28.97 -10.63
N ASP A 125 -4.82 29.46 -11.62
CA ASP A 125 -5.21 30.60 -12.45
C ASP A 125 -6.18 30.19 -13.59
N ALA A 126 -6.64 31.16 -14.37
CA ALA A 126 -7.60 30.94 -15.44
C ALA A 126 -7.06 30.03 -16.56
N ASP A 127 -5.77 30.15 -16.90
CA ASP A 127 -5.14 29.36 -17.95
C ASP A 127 -4.96 27.90 -17.53
N GLY A 128 -4.50 27.67 -16.29
CA GLY A 128 -4.40 26.34 -15.70
C GLY A 128 -5.76 25.66 -15.56
N ALA A 129 -6.78 26.41 -15.14
CA ALA A 129 -8.15 25.92 -15.05
C ALA A 129 -8.73 25.56 -16.44
N ALA A 130 -8.50 26.40 -17.46
CA ALA A 130 -8.94 26.15 -18.83
C ALA A 130 -8.28 24.91 -19.44
N ALA A 131 -6.96 24.76 -19.27
CA ALA A 131 -6.23 23.59 -19.74
C ALA A 131 -6.72 22.29 -19.07
N PHE A 132 -7.00 22.36 -17.76
CA PHE A 132 -7.57 21.24 -17.03
C PHE A 132 -8.99 20.89 -17.49
N ALA A 133 -9.88 21.88 -17.62
CA ALA A 133 -11.25 21.66 -18.05
C ALA A 133 -11.31 21.04 -19.47
N ALA A 134 -10.53 21.58 -20.40
CA ALA A 134 -10.44 21.05 -21.77
C ALA A 134 -9.98 19.58 -21.78
N ARG A 135 -9.02 19.21 -20.93
CA ARG A 135 -8.55 17.83 -20.80
C ARG A 135 -9.62 16.90 -20.25
N VAL A 136 -10.30 17.30 -19.18
CA VAL A 136 -11.40 16.51 -18.59
C VAL A 136 -12.53 16.30 -19.61
N GLN A 137 -12.88 17.32 -20.38
CA GLN A 137 -13.90 17.21 -21.44
C GLN A 137 -13.48 16.30 -22.59
N ASP A 138 -12.21 16.35 -23.02
CA ASP A 138 -11.67 15.41 -24.02
C ASP A 138 -11.77 13.95 -23.53
N LEU A 139 -11.42 13.71 -22.26
CA LEU A 139 -11.53 12.39 -21.64
C LEU A 139 -12.98 11.91 -21.49
N ALA A 140 -13.91 12.84 -21.27
CA ALA A 140 -15.34 12.58 -21.17
C ALA A 140 -16.08 12.56 -22.51
N ALA A 141 -15.38 12.73 -23.63
CA ALA A 141 -15.99 12.75 -24.95
C ALA A 141 -16.77 11.44 -25.22
N GLY A 142 -18.08 11.57 -25.48
CA GLY A 142 -18.96 10.43 -25.73
C GLY A 142 -19.59 9.80 -24.47
N PHE A 143 -19.21 10.24 -23.27
CA PHE A 143 -19.89 9.87 -22.03
C PHE A 143 -21.33 10.41 -22.05
N GLN A 144 -22.31 9.52 -21.84
CA GLN A 144 -23.74 9.86 -21.95
C GLN A 144 -24.35 10.40 -20.64
N GLY A 145 -23.61 10.30 -19.53
CA GLY A 145 -24.06 10.80 -18.23
C GLY A 145 -23.63 12.23 -17.94
N ALA A 146 -24.28 12.86 -16.95
CA ALA A 146 -23.83 14.12 -16.41
C ALA A 146 -22.51 13.96 -15.65
N LEU A 147 -21.68 15.00 -15.73
CA LEU A 147 -20.38 15.08 -15.06
C LEU A 147 -20.44 16.12 -13.93
N LEU A 148 -20.43 15.66 -12.68
CA LEU A 148 -20.40 16.52 -11.51
C LEU A 148 -18.94 16.84 -11.14
N ILE A 149 -18.53 18.10 -11.26
CA ILE A 149 -17.19 18.55 -10.90
C ILE A 149 -17.23 19.11 -9.49
N ARG A 150 -16.65 18.36 -8.55
CA ARG A 150 -16.56 18.76 -7.15
C ARG A 150 -15.15 19.26 -6.85
N PHE A 151 -14.96 20.57 -6.96
CA PHE A 151 -13.64 21.18 -6.77
C PHE A 151 -13.31 21.42 -5.29
N ALA A 152 -12.16 20.88 -4.87
CA ALA A 152 -11.55 21.09 -3.56
C ALA A 152 -12.57 21.04 -2.41
N PRO A 153 -13.27 19.91 -2.21
CA PRO A 153 -14.27 19.79 -1.15
C PRO A 153 -13.62 19.92 0.23
N ASP A 154 -14.45 20.04 1.27
CA ASP A 154 -14.05 20.09 2.68
C ASP A 154 -13.07 21.23 2.97
N MET A 155 -13.15 22.31 2.20
CA MET A 155 -12.25 23.47 2.28
C MET A 155 -12.30 24.22 3.61
N ASN A 156 -13.36 24.04 4.39
CA ASN A 156 -13.49 24.59 5.75
C ASN A 156 -12.74 23.75 6.81
N SER A 157 -12.18 22.59 6.44
CA SER A 157 -11.45 21.68 7.33
C SER A 157 -9.96 21.98 7.44
N SER A 158 -9.28 21.29 8.36
CA SER A 158 -7.86 21.50 8.68
C SER A 158 -6.89 20.46 8.12
N TRP A 159 -7.40 19.34 7.63
CA TRP A 159 -6.60 18.17 7.25
C TRP A 159 -6.28 18.11 5.74
N LEU A 160 -6.70 19.11 4.97
CA LEU A 160 -6.44 19.24 3.54
C LEU A 160 -5.54 20.45 3.29
N ASP A 161 -4.62 20.33 2.33
CA ASP A 161 -3.66 21.40 2.02
C ASP A 161 -4.33 22.71 1.57
N TRP A 162 -5.51 22.62 0.95
CA TRP A 162 -6.35 23.75 0.53
C TRP A 162 -7.31 24.24 1.64
N GLY A 163 -7.29 23.61 2.81
CA GLY A 163 -8.17 23.92 3.94
C GLY A 163 -7.92 25.29 4.54
N GLN A 164 -8.98 25.90 5.06
CA GLN A 164 -9.01 27.15 5.83
C GLN A 164 -8.43 28.38 5.10
N GLN A 165 -8.58 28.45 3.77
CA GLN A 165 -8.09 29.53 2.92
C GLN A 165 -9.23 30.20 2.13
N PRO A 166 -10.08 31.05 2.76
CA PRO A 166 -11.30 31.59 2.15
C PRO A 166 -11.12 32.27 0.79
N ALA A 167 -10.28 33.30 0.72
CA ALA A 167 -10.13 34.10 -0.50
C ALA A 167 -9.41 33.33 -1.64
N PRO A 168 -8.28 32.63 -1.40
CA PRO A 168 -7.67 31.77 -2.41
C PRO A 168 -8.62 30.69 -2.92
N TYR A 169 -9.42 30.08 -2.02
CA TYR A 169 -10.40 29.06 -2.38
C TYR A 169 -11.48 29.61 -3.32
N GLN A 170 -12.11 30.73 -2.96
CA GLN A 170 -13.16 31.34 -3.79
C GLN A 170 -12.62 31.71 -5.18
N ALA A 171 -11.42 32.29 -5.25
CA ALA A 171 -10.79 32.65 -6.52
C ALA A 171 -10.53 31.40 -7.40
N ALA A 172 -9.91 30.37 -6.84
CA ALA A 172 -9.63 29.11 -7.55
C ALA A 172 -10.92 28.41 -8.01
N PHE A 173 -11.94 28.34 -7.15
CA PHE A 173 -13.23 27.75 -7.51
C PHE A 173 -13.87 28.48 -8.68
N ARG A 174 -13.87 29.82 -8.66
CA ARG A 174 -14.45 30.64 -9.75
C ARG A 174 -13.68 30.47 -11.06
N ASN A 175 -12.35 30.32 -11.03
CA ASN A 175 -11.55 30.04 -12.22
C ASN A 175 -11.92 28.68 -12.84
N VAL A 176 -12.03 27.63 -12.02
CA VAL A 176 -12.43 26.29 -12.47
C VAL A 176 -13.87 26.29 -12.99
N ALA A 177 -14.80 26.93 -12.27
CA ALA A 177 -16.19 27.03 -12.70
C ALA A 177 -16.33 27.78 -14.03
N ALA A 178 -15.60 28.89 -14.22
CA ALA A 178 -15.59 29.63 -15.48
C ALA A 178 -15.03 28.80 -16.65
N ALA A 179 -13.98 28.02 -16.40
CA ALA A 179 -13.36 27.16 -17.39
C ALA A 179 -14.33 26.08 -17.92
N PHE A 180 -15.07 25.41 -17.03
CA PHE A 180 -16.07 24.42 -17.43
C PHE A 180 -17.32 25.03 -18.10
N LYS A 181 -17.65 26.30 -17.80
CA LYS A 181 -18.76 27.01 -18.46
C LYS A 181 -18.44 27.57 -19.84
N ALA A 182 -17.17 27.91 -20.10
CA ALA A 182 -16.76 28.50 -21.38
C ALA A 182 -16.66 27.48 -22.52
N ALA A 183 -16.43 26.22 -22.19
CA ALA A 183 -16.45 25.12 -23.13
C ALA A 183 -17.85 24.51 -23.16
N ASP A 184 -18.43 24.39 -24.36
CA ASP A 184 -19.81 23.96 -24.67
C ASP A 184 -20.40 23.01 -23.59
N ASP A 185 -21.42 23.49 -22.86
CA ASP A 185 -21.98 22.94 -21.61
C ASP A 185 -22.74 21.61 -21.82
N ALA A 186 -22.04 20.60 -22.31
CA ALA A 186 -22.58 19.30 -22.67
C ALA A 186 -22.86 18.39 -21.45
N GLY A 187 -23.32 18.97 -20.33
CA GLY A 187 -23.77 18.22 -19.15
C GLY A 187 -22.81 18.20 -17.96
N THR A 188 -22.02 19.26 -17.76
CA THR A 188 -21.15 19.41 -16.59
C THR A 188 -21.85 20.20 -15.48
N VAL A 189 -21.65 19.84 -14.22
CA VAL A 189 -22.28 20.49 -13.06
C VAL A 189 -21.23 20.83 -12.01
N MET A 190 -21.07 22.10 -11.68
CA MET A 190 -20.17 22.55 -10.62
C MET A 190 -20.77 22.35 -9.22
N VAL A 191 -20.08 21.59 -8.37
CA VAL A 191 -20.48 21.24 -7.00
C VAL A 191 -19.58 21.93 -5.96
N TRP A 192 -20.18 22.73 -5.08
CA TRP A 192 -19.50 23.29 -3.89
C TRP A 192 -19.86 22.49 -2.65
N GLN A 193 -18.88 21.87 -1.98
CA GLN A 193 -19.14 20.93 -0.88
C GLN A 193 -18.20 21.17 0.32
N PRO A 194 -18.66 21.83 1.39
CA PRO A 194 -17.96 21.87 2.66
C PRO A 194 -18.12 20.58 3.48
N TYR A 195 -17.30 20.46 4.52
CA TYR A 195 -17.42 19.45 5.57
C TYR A 195 -18.34 19.95 6.68
N LEU A 196 -19.13 19.05 7.28
CA LEU A 196 -20.07 19.37 8.35
C LEU A 196 -19.42 20.12 9.52
N GLY A 197 -19.95 21.29 9.85
CA GLY A 197 -19.42 22.18 10.90
C GLY A 197 -19.79 21.81 12.34
N ARG A 198 -20.09 20.54 12.66
CA ARG A 198 -20.52 20.13 14.01
C ARG A 198 -19.48 20.47 15.08
N ASP A 199 -18.21 20.26 14.76
CA ASP A 199 -17.06 20.45 15.65
C ASP A 199 -16.25 21.71 15.26
N TYR A 200 -16.89 22.69 14.61
CA TYR A 200 -16.24 23.90 14.12
C TYR A 200 -15.97 24.92 15.26
N PRO A 201 -14.84 25.67 15.22
CA PRO A 201 -13.76 25.58 14.25
C PRO A 201 -12.89 24.34 14.48
N PHE A 202 -12.45 23.75 13.37
CA PHE A 202 -11.47 22.67 13.42
C PHE A 202 -10.09 23.20 13.85
N GLU A 203 -9.16 22.29 14.10
CA GLU A 203 -7.77 22.66 14.37
C GLU A 203 -7.22 23.59 13.29
N ARG A 204 -6.29 24.47 13.67
CA ARG A 204 -5.80 25.47 12.73
C ARG A 204 -4.78 24.87 11.77
N HIS A 205 -5.08 24.89 10.48
CA HIS A 205 -4.15 24.52 9.42
C HIS A 205 -3.02 25.55 9.29
N ARG A 206 -1.82 25.10 8.92
CA ARG A 206 -0.62 25.96 8.77
C ARG A 206 -0.82 27.10 7.76
N SER A 207 -1.66 26.88 6.75
CA SER A 207 -1.94 27.85 5.69
C SER A 207 -3.12 28.78 6.00
N ALA A 208 -3.77 28.65 7.17
CA ALA A 208 -4.88 29.50 7.54
C ALA A 208 -4.44 30.97 7.79
N PRO A 209 -5.17 32.00 7.32
CA PRO A 209 -4.81 33.41 7.48
C PRO A 209 -4.58 33.84 8.93
N ALA A 210 -3.39 34.32 9.28
CA ALA A 210 -2.99 34.64 10.66
C ALA A 210 -3.91 35.67 11.34
N PRO A 211 -4.17 35.57 12.67
CA PRO A 211 -4.93 36.59 13.40
C PRO A 211 -4.41 38.02 13.14
N GLY A 212 -5.31 38.93 12.82
CA GLY A 212 -4.99 40.33 12.47
C GLY A 212 -4.55 40.55 11.02
N SER A 213 -4.46 39.50 10.18
CA SER A 213 -4.31 39.66 8.73
C SER A 213 -5.65 40.02 8.06
N GLU A 214 -5.60 40.60 6.85
CA GLU A 214 -6.79 40.88 6.04
C GLU A 214 -7.63 39.62 5.79
N GLY A 215 -6.97 38.47 5.56
CA GLY A 215 -7.65 37.20 5.35
C GLY A 215 -8.30 36.59 6.60
N PHE A 216 -7.92 37.04 7.80
CA PHE A 216 -8.53 36.55 9.05
C PHE A 216 -9.93 37.11 9.28
N ALA A 217 -10.20 38.34 8.81
CA ALA A 217 -11.53 38.94 8.86
C ALA A 217 -12.59 38.13 8.09
N ALA A 218 -12.16 37.29 7.13
CA ALA A 218 -13.07 36.36 6.46
C ALA A 218 -13.44 35.15 7.35
N LEU A 219 -12.60 34.77 8.32
CA LEU A 219 -12.86 33.66 9.24
C LEU A 219 -13.63 34.11 10.50
N ASP A 220 -13.37 35.33 10.97
CA ASP A 220 -14.09 36.02 12.05
C ASP A 220 -15.36 36.67 11.47
N THR A 221 -16.37 35.84 11.25
CA THR A 221 -17.62 36.20 10.57
C THR A 221 -18.56 37.03 11.44
N ASN A 222 -18.40 36.97 12.76
CA ASN A 222 -19.17 37.79 13.70
C ASN A 222 -18.47 39.12 14.06
N GLY A 223 -17.19 39.28 13.70
CA GLY A 223 -16.40 40.50 13.88
C GLY A 223 -15.98 40.77 15.32
N ASP A 224 -15.92 39.74 16.17
CA ASP A 224 -15.58 39.87 17.60
C ASP A 224 -14.06 39.84 17.86
N GLY A 225 -13.26 39.69 16.82
CA GLY A 225 -11.80 39.62 16.87
C GLY A 225 -11.27 38.20 17.18
N THR A 226 -12.14 37.21 17.31
CA THR A 226 -11.81 35.82 17.62
C THR A 226 -12.47 34.87 16.63
N TRP A 227 -11.76 33.79 16.27
CA TRP A 227 -12.31 32.74 15.41
C TRP A 227 -12.70 31.54 16.27
N ASN A 228 -14.00 31.35 16.50
CA ASN A 228 -14.55 30.38 17.44
C ASN A 228 -15.86 29.74 16.93
N GLY A 229 -16.50 28.89 17.74
CA GLY A 229 -17.68 28.13 17.31
C GLY A 229 -18.91 28.99 16.99
N SER A 230 -18.90 30.28 17.34
CA SER A 230 -19.94 31.25 16.98
C SER A 230 -19.79 31.78 15.56
N ASP A 231 -18.68 31.48 14.88
CA ASP A 231 -18.47 31.84 13.49
C ASP A 231 -19.17 30.87 12.54
N ALA A 232 -19.62 31.43 11.42
CA ALA A 232 -20.22 30.69 10.32
C ALA A 232 -19.19 29.74 9.68
N ALA A 233 -19.47 28.44 9.74
CA ALA A 233 -18.57 27.40 9.24
C ALA A 233 -18.47 27.36 7.71
N TYR A 234 -19.46 27.92 6.99
CA TYR A 234 -19.59 27.74 5.55
C TYR A 234 -19.50 29.06 4.78
N ALA A 235 -20.08 30.13 5.30
CA ALA A 235 -20.17 31.43 4.62
C ALA A 235 -18.84 31.96 4.05
N PRO A 236 -17.69 31.84 4.76
CA PRO A 236 -16.40 32.32 4.25
C PRO A 236 -15.94 31.66 2.94
N TYR A 237 -16.45 30.47 2.62
CA TYR A 237 -15.96 29.66 1.52
C TYR A 237 -16.92 29.61 0.34
N TYR A 238 -18.08 30.27 0.42
CA TYR A 238 -19.09 30.22 -0.65
C TYR A 238 -18.69 31.11 -1.84
N PRO A 239 -18.47 30.55 -3.05
CA PRO A 239 -17.90 31.31 -4.17
C PRO A 239 -18.92 32.12 -4.99
N GLY A 240 -20.22 31.97 -4.72
CA GLY A 240 -21.31 32.74 -5.36
C GLY A 240 -22.31 31.89 -6.13
N ASP A 241 -23.56 32.36 -6.23
CA ASP A 241 -24.67 31.64 -6.88
C ASP A 241 -24.47 31.46 -8.39
N ASP A 242 -23.65 32.32 -9.01
CA ASP A 242 -23.28 32.29 -10.42
C ASP A 242 -22.23 31.21 -10.73
N ALA A 243 -21.42 30.82 -9.74
CA ALA A 243 -20.37 29.80 -9.89
C ALA A 243 -20.83 28.41 -9.44
N VAL A 244 -21.73 28.32 -8.46
CA VAL A 244 -22.21 27.06 -7.88
C VAL A 244 -23.52 26.63 -8.54
N GLU A 245 -23.58 25.39 -9.02
CA GLU A 245 -24.80 24.81 -9.57
C GLU A 245 -25.47 23.87 -8.58
N TRP A 246 -24.68 23.03 -7.92
CA TRP A 246 -25.13 22.14 -6.86
C TRP A 246 -24.36 22.41 -5.56
N VAL A 247 -25.06 22.27 -4.45
CA VAL A 247 -24.46 22.36 -3.12
C VAL A 247 -24.23 20.95 -2.60
N GLY A 248 -23.09 20.69 -1.99
CA GLY A 248 -22.78 19.42 -1.34
C GLY A 248 -22.61 19.60 0.16
N LEU A 249 -22.75 18.53 0.93
CA LEU A 249 -22.25 18.48 2.31
C LEU A 249 -21.63 17.12 2.58
N THR A 250 -20.42 17.11 3.14
CA THR A 250 -19.82 15.90 3.72
C THR A 250 -20.27 15.78 5.17
N ALA A 251 -21.12 14.80 5.48
CA ALA A 251 -21.63 14.56 6.82
C ALA A 251 -21.57 13.08 7.18
N TYR A 252 -20.63 12.71 8.05
CA TYR A 252 -20.43 11.33 8.51
C TYR A 252 -20.95 11.15 9.92
N HIS A 253 -21.46 9.96 10.22
CA HIS A 253 -21.60 9.54 11.60
C HIS A 253 -20.22 9.15 12.14
N ASP A 254 -19.64 10.02 12.96
CA ASP A 254 -18.35 9.84 13.61
C ASP A 254 -18.32 10.65 14.92
N ASP A 255 -18.63 10.03 16.07
CA ASP A 255 -18.69 10.73 17.36
C ASP A 255 -17.34 10.92 18.06
N THR A 256 -16.24 10.65 17.37
CA THR A 256 -14.91 10.80 17.97
C THR A 256 -14.45 12.26 18.04
N GLY A 257 -15.01 13.15 17.21
CA GLY A 257 -14.53 14.53 17.07
C GLY A 257 -13.03 14.62 16.74
N GLY A 258 -12.50 13.65 15.98
CA GLY A 258 -11.07 13.55 15.65
C GLY A 258 -10.18 12.96 16.75
N LYS A 259 -10.77 12.51 17.88
CA LYS A 259 -10.06 11.89 19.01
C LYS A 259 -10.05 10.36 18.87
N SER A 260 -9.70 9.66 19.95
CA SER A 260 -9.59 8.20 19.98
C SER A 260 -10.82 7.50 19.39
N ALA A 261 -10.56 6.48 18.55
CA ALA A 261 -11.58 5.72 17.86
C ALA A 261 -12.54 5.01 18.83
N VAL A 262 -13.83 5.32 18.75
CA VAL A 262 -14.90 4.69 19.54
C VAL A 262 -16.07 4.34 18.62
N ASN A 263 -16.65 3.16 18.77
CA ASN A 263 -17.80 2.71 17.99
C ASN A 263 -19.09 3.07 18.72
N THR A 264 -19.82 4.09 18.23
CA THR A 264 -21.09 4.56 18.79
C THR A 264 -22.25 4.29 17.86
N LEU A 265 -23.47 4.20 18.40
CA LEU A 265 -24.68 4.17 17.60
C LEU A 265 -25.12 5.60 17.29
N PRO A 266 -25.61 5.88 16.08
CA PRO A 266 -26.16 7.19 15.77
C PRO A 266 -27.43 7.45 16.58
N VAL A 267 -27.59 8.68 17.03
CA VAL A 267 -28.78 9.12 17.79
C VAL A 267 -29.94 9.34 16.80
N ALA A 268 -31.18 9.07 17.21
CA ALA A 268 -32.34 9.28 16.36
C ALA A 268 -32.45 10.75 15.90
N GLY A 269 -32.50 10.98 14.59
CA GLY A 269 -32.60 12.33 14.00
C GLY A 269 -31.27 13.09 13.96
N GLU A 270 -30.14 12.42 14.19
CA GLU A 270 -28.80 13.00 14.14
C GLU A 270 -28.53 13.67 12.79
N LEU A 271 -28.76 12.98 11.67
CA LEU A 271 -28.53 13.58 10.34
C LEU A 271 -29.40 14.83 10.11
N ALA A 272 -30.67 14.80 10.50
CA ALA A 272 -31.55 15.94 10.34
C ALA A 272 -31.08 17.16 11.18
N THR A 273 -30.52 16.89 12.36
CA THR A 273 -29.91 17.91 13.22
C THR A 273 -28.62 18.44 12.60
N MET A 274 -27.76 17.57 12.06
CA MET A 274 -26.55 17.96 11.35
C MET A 274 -26.85 18.91 10.18
N LEU A 275 -27.90 18.64 9.41
CA LEU A 275 -28.31 19.47 8.27
C LEU A 275 -28.85 20.86 8.65
N THR A 276 -29.34 21.05 9.88
CA THR A 276 -30.11 22.25 10.26
C THR A 276 -29.52 23.04 11.44
N GLN A 277 -28.56 22.49 12.18
CA GLN A 277 -28.10 23.05 13.46
C GLN A 277 -26.57 22.97 13.68
N SER A 278 -25.77 22.70 12.64
CA SER A 278 -24.31 22.54 12.78
C SER A 278 -23.53 23.68 12.12
N GLY A 279 -22.45 24.14 12.77
CA GLY A 279 -21.58 25.19 12.24
C GLY A 279 -22.12 26.61 12.38
N SER A 280 -22.93 26.86 13.42
CA SER A 280 -23.60 28.15 13.69
C SER A 280 -24.50 28.66 12.55
N GLU A 281 -24.93 27.77 11.66
CA GLU A 281 -25.80 28.06 10.52
C GLU A 281 -26.78 26.89 10.29
N ASP A 282 -27.98 27.18 9.74
CA ASP A 282 -28.84 26.15 9.14
C ASP A 282 -28.40 25.95 7.69
N PHE A 283 -27.55 24.94 7.47
CA PHE A 283 -26.96 24.68 6.16
C PHE A 283 -28.01 24.45 5.07
N TYR A 284 -29.01 23.61 5.36
CA TYR A 284 -30.05 23.26 4.39
C TYR A 284 -30.93 24.47 4.07
N ALA A 285 -31.37 25.24 5.08
CA ALA A 285 -32.17 26.43 4.84
C ALA A 285 -31.39 27.51 4.07
N SER A 286 -30.14 27.79 4.44
CA SER A 286 -29.35 28.87 3.86
C SER A 286 -28.83 28.57 2.46
N TYR A 287 -28.25 27.39 2.23
CA TYR A 287 -27.54 27.09 0.98
C TYR A 287 -28.33 26.24 -0.01
N VAL A 288 -29.30 25.44 0.46
CA VAL A 288 -30.10 24.58 -0.42
C VAL A 288 -31.42 25.26 -0.76
N VAL A 289 -32.23 25.59 0.24
CA VAL A 289 -33.55 26.22 0.05
C VAL A 289 -33.41 27.68 -0.35
N GLY A 290 -32.68 28.48 0.44
CA GLY A 290 -32.54 29.93 0.24
C GLY A 290 -31.90 30.32 -1.09
N ARG A 291 -31.04 29.45 -1.63
CA ARG A 291 -30.35 29.64 -2.92
C ARG A 291 -30.96 28.82 -4.06
N ASN A 292 -32.01 28.05 -3.78
CA ASN A 292 -32.71 27.20 -4.75
C ASN A 292 -31.76 26.24 -5.50
N LYS A 293 -30.84 25.59 -4.78
CA LYS A 293 -29.84 24.67 -5.35
C LYS A 293 -30.18 23.21 -5.01
N PRO A 294 -29.94 22.24 -5.91
CA PRO A 294 -29.98 20.82 -5.55
C PRO A 294 -28.82 20.46 -4.60
N MET A 295 -29.02 19.43 -3.77
CA MET A 295 -28.04 18.99 -2.79
C MET A 295 -27.46 17.59 -3.09
N VAL A 296 -26.13 17.45 -3.00
CA VAL A 296 -25.44 16.17 -2.83
C VAL A 296 -25.10 15.97 -1.35
N LEU A 297 -25.58 14.89 -0.74
CA LEU A 297 -25.15 14.48 0.59
C LEU A 297 -24.08 13.40 0.45
N GLN A 298 -22.81 13.71 0.75
CA GLN A 298 -21.79 12.66 0.91
C GLN A 298 -21.79 12.19 2.36
N THR A 299 -21.95 10.88 2.56
CA THR A 299 -22.10 10.33 3.91
C THR A 299 -21.46 8.96 4.09
N SER A 300 -21.17 8.60 5.33
CA SER A 300 -20.79 7.26 5.76
C SER A 300 -20.88 7.13 7.27
N ALA A 301 -20.64 5.93 7.80
CA ALA A 301 -20.66 5.64 9.23
C ALA A 301 -19.35 5.01 9.71
N PHE A 302 -18.79 5.60 10.76
CA PHE A 302 -17.53 5.19 11.36
C PHE A 302 -17.65 3.79 12.00
N TYR A 303 -16.68 2.92 11.71
CA TYR A 303 -16.48 1.69 12.46
C TYR A 303 -15.00 1.34 12.51
N SER A 304 -14.49 1.02 13.69
CA SER A 304 -13.12 0.51 13.88
C SER A 304 -13.16 -0.88 14.50
N PRO A 305 -12.60 -1.92 13.85
CA PRO A 305 -12.48 -3.26 14.45
C PRO A 305 -11.60 -3.29 15.70
N ALA A 306 -10.69 -2.32 15.84
CA ALA A 306 -9.78 -2.20 16.97
C ALA A 306 -10.42 -1.49 18.18
N SER A 307 -11.61 -0.90 18.00
CA SER A 307 -12.31 -0.12 19.02
C SER A 307 -13.42 -0.92 19.67
N GLY A 308 -13.60 -0.76 20.99
CA GLY A 308 -14.77 -1.26 21.70
C GLY A 308 -16.02 -0.43 21.38
N GLY A 309 -17.20 -1.02 21.56
CA GLY A 309 -18.49 -0.33 21.40
C GLY A 309 -19.50 -1.13 20.58
N ALA A 310 -20.35 -0.41 19.85
CA ALA A 310 -21.42 -0.99 19.04
C ALA A 310 -20.88 -1.83 17.86
N ALA A 311 -21.68 -2.78 17.39
CA ALA A 311 -21.31 -3.64 16.27
C ALA A 311 -21.41 -2.89 14.93
N ASN A 312 -20.50 -3.20 13.99
CA ASN A 312 -20.45 -2.60 12.64
C ASN A 312 -21.82 -2.53 11.96
N ARG A 313 -22.54 -3.67 11.98
CA ARG A 313 -23.86 -3.79 11.36
C ARG A 313 -24.84 -2.80 11.95
N ASP A 314 -24.96 -2.74 13.28
CA ASP A 314 -25.95 -1.92 13.98
C ASP A 314 -25.71 -0.42 13.71
N ILE A 315 -24.44 0.00 13.71
CA ILE A 315 -24.05 1.38 13.41
C ILE A 315 -24.45 1.74 11.97
N LYS A 316 -24.02 0.91 11.01
CA LYS A 316 -24.23 1.17 9.58
C LYS A 316 -25.71 1.10 9.20
N THR A 317 -26.47 0.13 9.70
CA THR A 317 -27.90 0.03 9.39
C THR A 317 -28.69 1.18 10.01
N SER A 318 -28.39 1.55 11.26
CA SER A 318 -29.07 2.68 11.92
C SER A 318 -28.79 4.01 11.21
N TRP A 319 -27.53 4.24 10.80
CA TRP A 319 -27.18 5.44 10.04
C TRP A 319 -27.84 5.44 8.65
N TRP A 320 -27.79 4.30 7.96
CA TRP A 320 -28.37 4.14 6.63
C TRP A 320 -29.88 4.40 6.62
N GLU A 321 -30.61 3.94 7.64
CA GLU A 321 -32.04 4.24 7.80
C GLU A 321 -32.30 5.76 7.91
N GLN A 322 -31.50 6.49 8.70
CA GLN A 322 -31.63 7.95 8.81
C GLN A 322 -31.34 8.66 7.48
N VAL A 323 -30.32 8.19 6.75
CA VAL A 323 -29.97 8.70 5.42
C VAL A 323 -31.13 8.51 4.44
N LEU A 324 -31.69 7.30 4.36
CA LEU A 324 -32.83 7.00 3.48
C LEU A 324 -34.07 7.82 3.85
N GLN A 325 -34.36 7.95 5.16
CA GLN A 325 -35.49 8.73 5.66
C GLN A 325 -35.33 10.22 5.32
N ALA A 326 -34.16 10.80 5.56
CA ALA A 326 -33.91 12.21 5.26
C ALA A 326 -34.08 12.48 3.77
N SER A 327 -33.44 11.66 2.94
CA SER A 327 -33.38 11.84 1.48
C SER A 327 -34.72 11.69 0.78
N THR A 328 -35.66 10.95 1.36
CA THR A 328 -37.02 10.75 0.80
C THR A 328 -38.09 11.56 1.51
N SER A 329 -37.71 12.39 2.50
CA SER A 329 -38.65 13.23 3.24
C SER A 329 -39.03 14.49 2.49
N MET A 330 -40.26 14.99 2.71
CA MET A 330 -40.66 16.32 2.23
C MET A 330 -39.89 17.47 2.90
N ARG A 331 -39.23 17.22 4.04
CA ARG A 331 -38.41 18.23 4.73
C ARG A 331 -37.11 18.51 3.97
N PHE A 332 -36.54 17.49 3.33
CA PHE A 332 -35.29 17.58 2.59
C PHE A 332 -35.47 17.21 1.11
N ASP A 333 -36.52 17.78 0.50
CA ASP A 333 -36.99 17.51 -0.87
C ASP A 333 -36.01 17.87 -2.01
N ARG A 334 -34.93 18.59 -1.69
CA ARG A 334 -33.89 19.00 -2.65
C ARG A 334 -32.61 18.18 -2.54
N ILE A 335 -32.57 17.16 -1.69
CA ILE A 335 -31.52 16.14 -1.76
C ILE A 335 -31.68 15.41 -3.10
N ALA A 336 -30.79 15.72 -4.04
CA ALA A 336 -30.82 15.19 -5.38
C ALA A 336 -29.91 13.95 -5.53
N ALA A 337 -28.89 13.82 -4.67
CA ALA A 337 -28.06 12.63 -4.61
C ALA A 337 -27.56 12.36 -3.19
N VAL A 338 -27.46 11.07 -2.84
CA VAL A 338 -26.78 10.57 -1.65
C VAL A 338 -25.61 9.75 -2.11
N VAL A 339 -24.39 10.17 -1.76
CA VAL A 339 -23.16 9.48 -2.15
C VAL A 339 -22.57 8.82 -0.90
N TRP A 340 -22.61 7.49 -0.86
CA TRP A 340 -21.95 6.74 0.21
C TRP A 340 -20.42 6.73 0.00
N ASP A 341 -19.65 7.04 1.03
CA ASP A 341 -18.20 6.86 1.01
C ASP A 341 -17.84 5.40 1.34
N GLU A 342 -17.66 4.61 0.29
CA GLU A 342 -17.39 3.16 0.33
C GLU A 342 -15.88 2.88 0.32
N ARG A 343 -15.17 3.49 1.27
CA ARG A 343 -13.71 3.38 1.41
C ARG A 343 -13.30 2.89 2.78
N THR A 344 -12.02 2.66 2.95
CA THR A 344 -11.40 2.42 4.26
C THR A 344 -10.47 3.58 4.57
N SER A 345 -10.15 3.79 5.84
CA SER A 345 -9.17 4.80 6.24
C SER A 345 -8.50 4.41 7.56
N THR A 346 -7.59 5.23 8.07
CA THR A 346 -6.98 5.02 9.39
C THR A 346 -7.03 6.28 10.25
N ARG A 347 -6.94 6.14 11.58
CA ARG A 347 -6.75 7.25 12.54
C ARG A 347 -5.61 6.90 13.51
N ASP A 348 -5.06 7.91 14.20
CA ASP A 348 -3.98 7.80 15.20
C ASP A 348 -2.73 7.07 14.69
N THR A 349 -1.99 7.68 13.74
CA THR A 349 -0.72 7.12 13.23
C THR A 349 -0.82 5.67 12.68
N GLY A 350 -2.00 5.24 12.23
CA GLY A 350 -2.22 3.90 11.69
C GLY A 350 -2.55 2.83 12.74
N VAL A 351 -2.84 3.23 13.99
CA VAL A 351 -3.18 2.30 15.09
C VAL A 351 -4.64 1.82 14.99
N ALA A 352 -5.56 2.65 14.49
CA ALA A 352 -6.96 2.26 14.30
C ALA A 352 -7.34 2.28 12.81
N SER A 353 -7.66 1.10 12.25
CA SER A 353 -8.29 0.98 10.93
C SER A 353 -9.77 1.35 11.03
N ILE A 354 -10.25 2.16 10.11
CA ILE A 354 -11.64 2.60 10.02
C ILE A 354 -12.23 2.02 8.74
N ASP A 355 -13.39 1.38 8.87
CA ASP A 355 -14.14 0.78 7.78
C ASP A 355 -15.45 1.55 7.55
N TRP A 356 -15.47 2.39 6.51
CA TRP A 356 -16.64 3.16 6.10
C TRP A 356 -17.59 2.36 5.20
N ARG A 357 -17.21 1.16 4.75
CA ARG A 357 -17.92 0.41 3.70
C ARG A 357 -19.27 -0.12 4.19
N LEU A 358 -20.34 0.21 3.49
CA LEU A 358 -21.67 -0.35 3.71
C LEU A 358 -21.74 -1.82 3.27
N THR A 359 -20.99 -2.16 2.21
CA THR A 359 -21.02 -3.48 1.58
C THR A 359 -19.81 -4.37 1.91
N GLY A 360 -18.96 -3.93 2.85
CA GLY A 360 -17.76 -4.67 3.26
C GLY A 360 -18.05 -5.99 4.01
N ASP A 361 -19.26 -6.14 4.54
CA ASP A 361 -19.75 -7.35 5.21
C ASP A 361 -21.10 -7.79 4.61
N ALA A 362 -21.28 -9.08 4.37
CA ALA A 362 -22.46 -9.62 3.69
C ALA A 362 -23.76 -9.38 4.48
N GLY A 363 -23.71 -9.48 5.82
CA GLY A 363 -24.89 -9.26 6.66
C GLY A 363 -25.32 -7.79 6.70
N THR A 364 -24.34 -6.89 6.65
CA THR A 364 -24.57 -5.44 6.57
C THR A 364 -25.09 -5.04 5.18
N ALA A 365 -24.49 -5.58 4.11
CA ALA A 365 -24.92 -5.36 2.74
C ALA A 365 -26.36 -5.85 2.50
N GLU A 366 -26.73 -7.03 3.03
CA GLU A 366 -28.08 -7.55 2.93
C GLU A 366 -29.11 -6.66 3.63
N ALA A 367 -28.79 -6.17 4.82
CA ALA A 367 -29.66 -5.24 5.56
C ALA A 367 -29.79 -3.90 4.83
N ALA A 368 -28.69 -3.36 4.31
CA ALA A 368 -28.70 -2.13 3.53
C ALA A 368 -29.54 -2.26 2.25
N ARG A 369 -29.43 -3.39 1.55
CA ARG A 369 -30.25 -3.74 0.37
C ARG A 369 -31.74 -3.81 0.72
N ALA A 370 -32.09 -4.45 1.83
CA ALA A 370 -33.48 -4.57 2.26
C ALA A 370 -34.11 -3.21 2.60
N ALA A 371 -33.34 -2.31 3.23
CA ALA A 371 -33.77 -0.94 3.50
C ALA A 371 -33.87 -0.10 2.21
N LEU A 372 -32.88 -0.21 1.32
CA LEU A 372 -32.86 0.47 0.03
C LEU A 372 -34.06 0.09 -0.85
N ALA A 373 -34.43 -1.20 -0.89
CA ALA A 373 -35.57 -1.70 -1.66
C ALA A 373 -36.92 -1.13 -1.18
N GLN A 374 -37.01 -0.70 0.07
CA GLN A 374 -38.20 -0.04 0.65
C GLN A 374 -38.13 1.49 0.54
N SER A 375 -37.00 2.03 0.07
CA SER A 375 -36.79 3.47 -0.06
C SER A 375 -37.27 3.99 -1.42
N GLY A 376 -37.40 5.32 -1.53
CA GLY A 376 -37.66 6.01 -2.79
C GLY A 376 -36.41 6.44 -3.57
N LEU A 377 -35.20 6.00 -3.19
CA LEU A 377 -33.97 6.38 -3.90
C LEU A 377 -33.91 5.72 -5.29
N ALA A 378 -33.48 6.49 -6.28
CA ALA A 378 -33.22 6.00 -7.62
C ALA A 378 -31.87 5.26 -7.67
N THR A 379 -31.89 4.05 -8.24
CA THR A 379 -30.71 3.23 -8.53
C THR A 379 -30.52 3.11 -10.04
N GLY A 380 -29.32 2.76 -10.48
CA GLY A 380 -28.98 2.65 -11.90
C GLY A 380 -29.63 1.44 -12.59
N PRO A 381 -29.67 1.43 -13.94
CA PRO A 381 -29.11 2.44 -14.83
C PRO A 381 -30.01 3.69 -14.97
N VAL A 382 -29.41 4.88 -14.87
CA VAL A 382 -30.07 6.19 -15.06
C VAL A 382 -29.71 6.87 -16.38
N THR A 383 -28.74 6.31 -17.10
CA THR A 383 -28.32 6.71 -18.45
C THR A 383 -28.30 5.48 -19.36
N ALA A 384 -28.13 5.71 -20.68
CA ALA A 384 -28.03 4.61 -21.63
C ALA A 384 -26.77 3.77 -21.34
N VAL A 385 -26.97 2.48 -21.06
CA VAL A 385 -25.87 1.53 -20.87
C VAL A 385 -25.18 1.30 -22.19
N SER A 386 -23.92 1.73 -22.29
CA SER A 386 -23.12 1.50 -23.49
C SER A 386 -22.59 0.07 -23.46
N GLY A 387 -23.08 -0.79 -24.36
CA GLY A 387 -22.62 -2.18 -24.53
C GLY A 387 -21.20 -2.34 -25.09
N GLY A 388 -20.42 -1.26 -25.14
CA GLY A 388 -19.01 -1.31 -25.51
C GLY A 388 -18.21 -1.95 -24.39
N GLN A 389 -17.39 -2.94 -24.74
CA GLN A 389 -16.45 -3.69 -23.88
C GLN A 389 -16.25 -3.02 -22.52
N LEU A 390 -16.66 -3.70 -21.43
CA LEU A 390 -16.06 -3.52 -20.10
C LEU A 390 -14.60 -3.17 -20.36
N ALA A 391 -14.19 -1.93 -20.07
CA ALA A 391 -12.87 -1.45 -20.43
C ALA A 391 -11.87 -2.38 -19.76
N THR A 392 -11.41 -3.40 -20.49
CA THR A 392 -10.34 -4.27 -20.04
C THR A 392 -9.16 -3.33 -19.94
N ARG A 393 -8.73 -3.09 -18.70
CA ARG A 393 -7.49 -2.38 -18.37
C ARG A 393 -6.47 -2.70 -19.46
N ALA A 394 -5.88 -1.70 -20.12
CA ALA A 394 -5.10 -1.92 -21.34
C ALA A 394 -3.96 -2.95 -21.17
N ASN A 395 -3.55 -3.22 -19.93
CA ASN A 395 -2.54 -4.21 -19.56
C ASN A 395 -3.07 -5.41 -18.77
N SER A 396 -4.37 -5.72 -18.87
CA SER A 396 -4.97 -6.89 -18.23
C SER A 396 -5.25 -7.99 -19.25
N LEU A 397 -4.69 -9.17 -18.99
CA LEU A 397 -5.01 -10.39 -19.71
C LEU A 397 -6.11 -11.12 -18.95
N ALA A 398 -7.23 -11.40 -19.61
CA ALA A 398 -8.35 -12.13 -19.05
C ALA A 398 -8.66 -13.40 -19.86
N GLY A 399 -9.46 -14.30 -19.28
CA GLY A 399 -9.94 -15.51 -19.96
C GLY A 399 -8.79 -16.39 -20.50
N ALA A 400 -8.93 -16.87 -21.74
CA ALA A 400 -7.97 -17.79 -22.35
C ALA A 400 -6.55 -17.20 -22.43
N ALA A 401 -6.41 -15.89 -22.67
CA ALA A 401 -5.11 -15.23 -22.77
C ALA A 401 -4.32 -15.30 -21.46
N ALA A 402 -4.97 -15.10 -20.31
CA ALA A 402 -4.32 -15.23 -19.01
C ALA A 402 -3.84 -16.67 -18.75
N TRP A 403 -4.63 -17.67 -19.13
CA TRP A 403 -4.26 -19.07 -18.99
C TRP A 403 -3.13 -19.52 -19.92
N THR A 404 -2.91 -18.83 -21.06
CA THR A 404 -1.70 -19.10 -21.88
C THR A 404 -0.41 -18.78 -21.14
N VAL A 405 -0.41 -17.74 -20.28
CA VAL A 405 0.74 -17.41 -19.42
C VAL A 405 0.99 -18.51 -18.39
N ALA A 406 -0.07 -19.03 -17.77
CA ALA A 406 0.03 -20.18 -16.85
C ALA A 406 0.64 -21.40 -17.55
N ALA A 407 0.16 -21.72 -18.76
CA ALA A 407 0.69 -22.83 -19.56
C ALA A 407 2.16 -22.62 -19.93
N ALA A 408 2.54 -21.41 -20.33
CA ALA A 408 3.93 -21.06 -20.63
C ALA A 408 4.84 -21.21 -19.40
N MET A 409 4.42 -20.75 -18.22
CA MET A 409 5.15 -20.93 -16.96
C MET A 409 5.32 -22.42 -16.60
N ALA A 410 4.28 -23.24 -16.82
CA ALA A 410 4.35 -24.68 -16.59
C ALA A 410 5.33 -25.38 -17.56
N ILE A 411 5.31 -25.00 -18.84
CA ILE A 411 6.28 -25.51 -19.84
C ILE A 411 7.70 -25.11 -19.47
N LEU A 412 7.92 -23.85 -19.08
CA LEU A 412 9.22 -23.35 -18.64
C LEU A 412 9.72 -24.10 -17.41
N LEU A 413 8.85 -24.33 -16.43
CA LEU A 413 9.15 -25.12 -15.23
C LEU A 413 9.63 -26.54 -15.58
N VAL A 414 8.91 -27.22 -16.49
CA VAL A 414 9.30 -28.56 -16.95
C VAL A 414 10.63 -28.51 -17.69
N ALA A 415 10.82 -27.52 -18.57
CA ALA A 415 12.07 -27.34 -19.31
C ALA A 415 13.26 -27.13 -18.36
N LEU A 416 13.13 -26.23 -17.37
CA LEU A 416 14.17 -25.91 -16.37
C LEU A 416 14.62 -27.14 -15.59
N TRP A 417 13.72 -28.09 -15.32
CA TRP A 417 14.05 -29.34 -14.62
C TRP A 417 14.60 -30.44 -15.53
N GLN A 418 14.17 -30.50 -16.80
CA GLN A 418 14.57 -31.56 -17.73
C GLN A 418 15.89 -31.26 -18.45
N LEU A 419 16.18 -29.98 -18.74
CA LEU A 419 17.38 -29.55 -19.48
C LEU A 419 18.69 -30.04 -18.83
N PRO A 420 18.95 -29.85 -17.53
CA PRO A 420 20.20 -30.30 -16.90
C PRO A 420 20.32 -31.82 -16.81
N ARG A 421 19.19 -32.53 -16.86
CA ARG A 421 19.13 -34.00 -16.76
C ARG A 421 19.33 -34.69 -18.11
N ARG A 422 18.88 -34.05 -19.20
CA ARG A 422 18.86 -34.65 -20.54
C ARG A 422 19.97 -34.13 -21.45
N VAL A 423 20.53 -32.95 -21.18
CA VAL A 423 21.54 -32.32 -22.03
C VAL A 423 22.87 -32.26 -21.29
N GLY A 424 23.84 -33.10 -21.69
CA GLY A 424 25.16 -33.18 -21.06
C GLY A 424 25.94 -31.86 -21.06
N ALA A 425 25.72 -31.00 -22.07
CA ALA A 425 26.30 -29.65 -22.10
C ALA A 425 25.81 -28.75 -20.96
N VAL A 426 24.54 -28.89 -20.55
CA VAL A 426 23.94 -28.12 -19.44
C VAL A 426 24.43 -28.63 -18.08
N ALA A 427 24.72 -29.92 -17.95
CA ALA A 427 25.33 -30.47 -16.73
C ALA A 427 26.68 -29.79 -16.40
N SER A 428 27.42 -29.34 -17.42
CA SER A 428 28.68 -28.61 -17.23
C SER A 428 28.51 -27.18 -16.71
N TRP A 429 27.28 -26.64 -16.67
CA TRP A 429 26.98 -25.29 -16.20
C TRP A 429 26.83 -25.18 -14.68
N GLY A 430 26.77 -26.32 -14.00
CA GLY A 430 26.59 -26.38 -12.56
C GLY A 430 27.67 -25.64 -11.77
N TYR A 431 27.30 -25.25 -10.55
CA TYR A 431 28.21 -24.62 -9.61
C TYR A 431 29.30 -25.60 -9.17
N GLY A 432 30.57 -25.25 -9.40
CA GLY A 432 31.71 -25.93 -8.79
C GLY A 432 32.02 -25.26 -7.46
N GLU A 433 32.11 -26.00 -6.35
CA GLU A 433 32.42 -25.41 -5.03
C GLU A 433 33.80 -24.73 -5.01
N PRO A 434 33.90 -23.41 -4.80
CA PRO A 434 35.14 -22.77 -4.40
C PRO A 434 35.39 -23.05 -2.92
N THR A 435 36.60 -23.43 -2.56
CA THR A 435 36.96 -24.01 -1.25
C THR A 435 36.83 -23.08 -0.02
N LYS A 436 36.41 -21.81 -0.15
CA LYS A 436 36.32 -20.86 0.99
C LYS A 436 35.08 -19.95 1.06
N ARG A 437 34.40 -19.62 -0.05
CA ARG A 437 33.26 -18.68 -0.08
C ARG A 437 32.26 -19.09 -1.16
N ASP A 438 30.97 -19.11 -0.82
CA ASP A 438 29.90 -19.46 -1.75
C ASP A 438 29.40 -18.20 -2.49
N SER A 439 29.80 -18.05 -3.75
CA SER A 439 29.47 -16.90 -4.59
C SER A 439 27.97 -16.81 -4.90
N ARG A 440 27.20 -17.90 -4.77
CA ARG A 440 25.73 -17.86 -4.95
C ARG A 440 25.06 -17.03 -3.86
N ILE A 441 25.59 -17.09 -2.63
CA ILE A 441 25.07 -16.29 -1.51
C ILE A 441 25.33 -14.80 -1.77
N ASP A 442 26.54 -14.46 -2.23
CA ASP A 442 26.85 -13.07 -2.59
C ASP A 442 25.98 -12.59 -3.75
N PHE A 443 25.75 -13.43 -4.77
CA PHE A 443 24.85 -13.11 -5.88
C PHE A 443 23.43 -12.79 -5.41
N LEU A 444 22.84 -13.65 -4.56
CA LEU A 444 21.48 -13.45 -4.04
C LEU A 444 21.38 -12.22 -3.11
N ARG A 445 22.42 -11.95 -2.33
CA ARG A 445 22.54 -10.71 -1.55
C ARG A 445 22.63 -9.47 -2.44
N GLY A 446 23.36 -9.57 -3.55
CA GLY A 446 23.43 -8.54 -4.59
C GLY A 446 22.06 -8.26 -5.21
N LEU A 447 21.30 -9.30 -5.53
CA LEU A 447 19.93 -9.17 -6.02
C LEU A 447 19.02 -8.50 -4.99
N ALA A 448 19.07 -8.94 -3.73
CA ALA A 448 18.27 -8.37 -2.65
C ALA A 448 18.56 -6.87 -2.44
N ILE A 449 19.83 -6.45 -2.45
CA ILE A 449 20.17 -5.02 -2.29
C ILE A 449 19.74 -4.18 -3.50
N VAL A 450 19.79 -4.73 -4.72
CA VAL A 450 19.25 -4.03 -5.90
C VAL A 450 17.74 -3.81 -5.77
N PHE A 451 16.99 -4.83 -5.32
CA PHE A 451 15.55 -4.68 -5.06
C PHE A 451 15.26 -3.61 -4.00
N VAL A 452 16.06 -3.58 -2.92
CA VAL A 452 15.94 -2.54 -1.87
C VAL A 452 16.19 -1.14 -2.46
N VAL A 453 17.26 -0.95 -3.24
CA VAL A 453 17.57 0.34 -3.87
C VAL A 453 16.46 0.78 -4.82
N VAL A 454 15.94 -0.13 -5.64
CA VAL A 454 14.89 0.20 -6.60
C VAL A 454 13.61 0.66 -5.88
N ASN A 455 13.20 -0.09 -4.87
CA ASN A 455 12.00 0.19 -4.10
C ASN A 455 12.12 1.48 -3.26
N HIS A 456 13.30 1.79 -2.73
CA HIS A 456 13.52 2.99 -1.91
C HIS A 456 13.55 4.30 -2.71
N LEU A 457 13.88 4.25 -4.00
CA LEU A 457 13.87 5.44 -4.86
C LEU A 457 12.46 5.90 -5.23
N GLY A 458 11.47 5.00 -5.24
CA GLY A 458 10.05 5.34 -5.39
C GLY A 458 9.64 6.00 -6.72
N MET A 459 10.51 6.04 -7.74
CA MET A 459 10.21 6.64 -9.04
C MET A 459 9.57 5.63 -9.99
N THR A 460 8.52 6.04 -10.72
CA THR A 460 7.89 5.20 -11.76
C THR A 460 8.90 4.86 -12.86
N SER A 461 9.17 3.56 -13.07
CA SER A 461 10.17 3.12 -14.06
C SER A 461 9.97 1.67 -14.50
N LEU A 462 10.65 1.26 -15.57
CA LEU A 462 10.66 -0.13 -16.02
C LEU A 462 11.36 -1.08 -15.03
N PHE A 463 12.17 -0.57 -14.10
CA PHE A 463 12.78 -1.42 -13.07
C PHE A 463 11.74 -1.96 -12.10
N GLN A 464 10.64 -1.25 -11.87
CA GLN A 464 9.54 -1.71 -11.01
C GLN A 464 8.85 -2.96 -11.59
N LEU A 465 8.87 -3.17 -12.91
CA LEU A 465 8.37 -4.42 -13.53
C LEU A 465 9.14 -5.67 -13.09
N LEU A 466 10.39 -5.47 -12.66
CA LEU A 466 11.32 -6.55 -12.30
C LEU A 466 11.56 -6.63 -10.78
N THR A 467 11.03 -5.68 -10.03
CA THR A 467 11.18 -5.57 -8.58
C THR A 467 9.80 -5.56 -7.91
N GLN A 468 9.74 -5.66 -6.58
CA GLN A 468 8.50 -5.63 -5.80
C GLN A 468 7.43 -6.64 -6.25
N GLU A 469 7.45 -7.82 -5.62
CA GLU A 469 6.47 -8.90 -5.82
C GLU A 469 6.37 -9.52 -7.22
N ALA A 470 7.16 -9.04 -8.19
CA ALA A 470 7.24 -9.60 -9.54
C ALA A 470 7.63 -11.10 -9.59
N VAL A 471 8.29 -11.62 -8.55
CA VAL A 471 8.71 -13.03 -8.43
C VAL A 471 8.01 -13.74 -7.26
N GLY A 472 6.76 -13.34 -6.99
CA GLY A 472 5.93 -13.77 -5.86
C GLY A 472 5.89 -12.71 -4.75
N PHE A 473 4.95 -12.84 -3.81
CA PHE A 473 4.75 -12.03 -2.59
C PHE A 473 5.98 -11.92 -1.66
N VAL A 474 7.08 -11.33 -2.13
CA VAL A 474 8.37 -11.17 -1.44
C VAL A 474 8.97 -9.84 -1.86
N SER A 475 9.53 -9.10 -0.90
CA SER A 475 10.32 -7.90 -1.17
C SER A 475 11.82 -8.13 -0.98
N GLY A 476 12.62 -7.11 -1.34
CA GLY A 476 14.07 -7.15 -1.09
C GLY A 476 14.42 -7.27 0.40
N ALA A 477 13.57 -6.74 1.30
CA ALA A 477 13.84 -6.72 2.73
C ALA A 477 13.85 -8.11 3.36
N GLU A 478 12.87 -8.98 3.04
CA GLU A 478 12.79 -10.34 3.59
C GLU A 478 14.03 -11.16 3.19
N LEU A 479 14.44 -11.06 1.92
CA LEU A 479 15.66 -11.69 1.41
C LEU A 479 16.89 -11.14 2.13
N PHE A 480 16.98 -9.82 2.30
CA PHE A 480 18.10 -9.16 2.95
C PHE A 480 18.27 -9.59 4.42
N VAL A 481 17.18 -9.69 5.18
CA VAL A 481 17.16 -10.16 6.58
C VAL A 481 17.54 -11.63 6.68
N LEU A 482 16.95 -12.49 5.84
CA LEU A 482 17.25 -13.93 5.83
C LEU A 482 18.73 -14.20 5.47
N PHE A 483 19.25 -13.60 4.40
CA PHE A 483 20.65 -13.81 4.00
C PHE A 483 21.65 -13.25 5.00
N SER A 484 21.31 -12.17 5.69
CA SER A 484 22.15 -11.63 6.77
C SER A 484 22.30 -12.64 7.91
N GLY A 485 21.19 -13.26 8.33
CA GLY A 485 21.22 -14.37 9.30
C GLY A 485 22.06 -15.54 8.78
N LEU A 486 21.84 -15.94 7.52
CA LEU A 486 22.58 -17.04 6.88
C LEU A 486 24.09 -16.81 6.86
N VAL A 487 24.54 -15.60 6.56
CA VAL A 487 25.97 -15.25 6.60
C VAL A 487 26.51 -15.30 8.03
N VAL A 488 25.77 -14.81 9.02
CA VAL A 488 26.17 -14.89 10.44
C VAL A 488 26.35 -16.33 10.88
N GLY A 489 25.36 -17.20 10.61
CA GLY A 489 25.44 -18.64 10.91
C GLY A 489 26.61 -19.32 10.21
N MET A 490 26.85 -18.96 8.95
CA MET A 490 27.91 -19.53 8.12
C MET A 490 29.32 -19.13 8.59
N VAL A 491 29.50 -17.88 9.00
CA VAL A 491 30.82 -17.27 9.29
C VAL A 491 31.20 -17.49 10.76
N TYR A 492 30.26 -17.34 11.69
CA TYR A 492 30.53 -17.49 13.13
C TYR A 492 30.24 -18.89 13.65
N GLY A 493 29.46 -19.70 12.93
CA GLY A 493 29.12 -21.07 13.32
C GLY A 493 30.33 -21.98 13.58
N PRO A 494 31.34 -22.04 12.69
CA PRO A 494 32.57 -22.79 12.97
C PRO A 494 33.35 -22.22 14.17
N ARG A 495 33.41 -20.89 14.28
CA ARG A 495 34.22 -20.18 15.29
C ARG A 495 33.67 -20.28 16.71
N VAL A 496 32.35 -20.49 16.86
CA VAL A 496 31.72 -20.64 18.19
C VAL A 496 32.21 -21.87 18.93
N LYS A 497 32.73 -22.87 18.20
CA LYS A 497 33.32 -24.09 18.78
C LYS A 497 34.71 -23.84 19.35
N ASP A 498 35.46 -22.94 18.71
CA ASP A 498 36.85 -22.69 19.03
C ASP A 498 36.98 -21.59 20.09
N ASP A 499 36.24 -20.50 19.95
CA ASP A 499 36.33 -19.31 20.82
C ASP A 499 35.01 -18.54 20.86
N PHE A 500 34.18 -18.84 21.86
CA PHE A 500 32.91 -18.15 22.07
C PHE A 500 33.09 -16.67 22.40
N GLY A 501 34.12 -16.32 23.19
CA GLY A 501 34.37 -14.93 23.60
C GLY A 501 34.65 -14.03 22.40
N LYS A 502 35.44 -14.53 21.44
CA LYS A 502 35.72 -13.83 20.19
C LYS A 502 34.48 -13.69 19.30
N VAL A 503 33.57 -14.65 19.29
CA VAL A 503 32.29 -14.51 18.57
C VAL A 503 31.47 -13.37 19.19
N VAL A 504 31.35 -13.31 20.52
CA VAL A 504 30.65 -12.23 21.24
C VAL A 504 31.28 -10.87 20.95
N ASP A 505 32.61 -10.75 20.99
CA ASP A 505 33.31 -9.50 20.71
C ASP A 505 33.08 -9.04 19.26
N LEU A 506 33.20 -9.94 18.28
CA LEU A 506 33.02 -9.61 16.87
C LEU A 506 31.57 -9.21 16.55
N THR A 507 30.57 -9.90 17.09
CA THR A 507 29.16 -9.57 16.87
C THR A 507 28.76 -8.28 17.56
N THR A 508 29.23 -8.05 18.79
CA THR A 508 28.94 -6.83 19.56
C THR A 508 29.60 -5.61 18.95
N ARG A 509 30.87 -5.70 18.54
CA ARG A 509 31.55 -4.62 17.79
C ARG A 509 30.83 -4.30 16.49
N ARG A 510 30.35 -5.33 15.78
CA ARG A 510 29.58 -5.13 14.55
C ARG A 510 28.25 -4.44 14.84
N ALA A 511 27.50 -4.89 15.83
CA ALA A 511 26.25 -4.25 16.25
C ALA A 511 26.46 -2.78 16.65
N GLY A 512 27.51 -2.48 17.42
CA GLY A 512 27.87 -1.11 17.80
C GLY A 512 28.20 -0.23 16.59
N LYS A 513 28.93 -0.75 15.59
CA LYS A 513 29.19 -0.01 14.34
C LYS A 513 27.91 0.28 13.57
N LEU A 514 26.99 -0.68 13.47
CA LEU A 514 25.70 -0.48 12.80
C LEU A 514 24.86 0.57 13.51
N TYR A 515 24.79 0.50 14.84
CA TYR A 515 24.09 1.47 15.68
C TYR A 515 24.65 2.88 15.50
N LEU A 516 25.98 3.03 15.58
CA LEU A 516 26.63 4.33 15.38
C LEU A 516 26.39 4.87 13.97
N THR A 517 26.42 4.00 12.95
CA THR A 517 26.12 4.41 11.58
C THR A 517 24.68 4.91 11.46
N ALA A 518 23.72 4.23 12.09
CA ALA A 518 22.33 4.69 12.13
C ALA A 518 22.17 6.05 12.80
N LEU A 519 22.85 6.26 13.93
CA LEU A 519 22.84 7.56 14.61
C LEU A 519 23.45 8.67 13.75
N VAL A 520 24.57 8.39 13.06
CA VAL A 520 25.23 9.35 12.16
C VAL A 520 24.34 9.70 10.97
N VAL A 521 23.68 8.72 10.35
CA VAL A 521 22.75 8.96 9.24
C VAL A 521 21.53 9.76 9.71
N LEU A 522 20.95 9.39 10.85
CA LEU A 522 19.81 10.10 11.47
C LEU A 522 20.14 11.58 11.67
N VAL A 523 21.23 11.88 12.40
CA VAL A 523 21.66 13.25 12.68
C VAL A 523 22.07 13.97 11.40
N GLY A 524 22.76 13.29 10.48
CA GLY A 524 23.18 13.87 9.21
C GLY A 524 21.98 14.32 8.36
N VAL A 525 20.94 13.50 8.25
CA VAL A 525 19.72 13.85 7.53
C VAL A 525 18.98 15.01 8.20
N PHE A 526 18.90 15.02 9.54
CA PHE A 526 18.33 16.16 10.27
C PHE A 526 19.11 17.46 10.03
N LEU A 527 20.45 17.43 10.07
CA LEU A 527 21.25 18.62 9.78
C LEU A 527 21.06 19.10 8.33
N LEU A 528 20.87 18.18 7.39
CA LEU A 528 20.55 18.52 6.00
C LEU A 528 19.15 19.12 5.87
N SER A 529 18.16 18.68 6.66
CA SER A 529 16.80 19.22 6.61
C SER A 529 16.70 20.65 7.15
N LEU A 530 17.73 21.14 7.86
CA LEU A 530 17.84 22.55 8.26
C LEU A 530 18.29 23.46 7.11
N LEU A 531 18.74 22.93 5.97
CA LEU A 531 19.19 23.72 4.82
C LEU A 531 17.99 24.10 3.93
N PRO A 532 17.62 25.39 3.82
CA PRO A 532 16.39 25.80 3.13
C PRO A 532 16.41 25.58 1.61
N PHE A 533 17.60 25.37 1.03
CA PHE A 533 17.79 25.15 -0.41
C PHE A 533 17.89 23.67 -0.78
N PHE A 534 17.84 22.75 0.18
CA PHE A 534 18.00 21.32 -0.05
C PHE A 534 16.74 20.57 0.41
N GLN A 535 16.02 19.95 -0.52
CA GLN A 535 14.80 19.23 -0.20
C GLN A 535 15.14 17.87 0.41
N THR A 536 14.64 17.62 1.62
CA THR A 536 14.86 16.37 2.34
C THR A 536 13.60 15.52 2.50
N ASP A 537 12.46 15.95 1.96
CA ASP A 537 11.16 15.28 2.15
C ASP A 537 11.21 13.79 1.78
N ALA A 538 11.94 13.43 0.72
CA ALA A 538 12.13 12.03 0.32
C ALA A 538 12.79 11.14 1.40
N LEU A 539 13.50 11.73 2.36
CA LEU A 539 14.19 11.05 3.46
C LEU A 539 13.50 11.29 4.82
N THR A 540 12.97 12.50 5.04
CA THR A 540 12.35 12.87 6.32
C THR A 540 10.88 12.51 6.39
N THR A 541 10.24 12.25 5.25
CA THR A 541 8.84 11.83 5.20
C THR A 541 8.68 10.45 4.58
N TYR A 542 7.60 9.78 4.94
CA TYR A 542 7.14 8.55 4.32
C TYR A 542 5.74 8.75 3.77
N VAL A 543 5.57 8.61 2.46
CA VAL A 543 4.25 8.53 1.84
C VAL A 543 3.87 7.05 1.81
N ASP A 544 2.85 6.65 2.56
CA ASP A 544 2.42 5.27 2.52
C ASP A 544 1.83 4.96 1.14
N GLN A 545 2.34 3.91 0.52
CA GLN A 545 1.88 3.41 -0.78
C GLN A 545 0.93 2.22 -0.62
N GLY A 546 0.36 2.06 0.58
CA GLY A 546 -0.51 0.94 0.89
C GLY A 546 0.22 -0.32 1.34
N THR A 547 1.51 -0.20 1.67
CA THR A 547 2.37 -1.33 2.04
C THR A 547 2.89 -1.26 3.48
N GLY A 548 2.53 -0.21 4.23
CA GLY A 548 2.88 -0.01 5.63
C GLY A 548 2.05 -0.85 6.61
N GLY A 549 2.28 -0.68 7.92
CA GLY A 549 1.52 -1.37 8.98
C GLY A 549 0.01 -1.06 8.99
N ALA A 550 -0.38 0.04 8.34
CA ALA A 550 -1.76 0.46 8.10
C ALA A 550 -2.43 -0.20 6.88
N GLY A 551 -1.68 -0.97 6.07
CA GLY A 551 -2.16 -1.60 4.85
C GLY A 551 -2.50 -0.61 3.74
N HIS A 552 -3.27 -1.04 2.75
CA HIS A 552 -3.70 -0.23 1.60
C HIS A 552 -4.56 1.00 1.98
N ASN A 553 -5.06 1.05 3.21
CA ASN A 553 -5.91 2.11 3.75
C ASN A 553 -5.17 3.43 4.09
N ALA A 554 -3.85 3.46 3.93
CA ALA A 554 -3.00 4.63 4.17
C ALA A 554 -2.39 5.22 2.89
N VAL A 555 -2.74 4.69 1.70
CA VAL A 555 -2.20 5.15 0.41
C VAL A 555 -2.31 6.68 0.29
N GLY A 556 -1.20 7.35 0.02
CA GLY A 556 -1.12 8.80 -0.17
C GLY A 556 -0.98 9.63 1.12
N ARG A 557 -1.02 9.01 2.31
CA ARG A 557 -0.75 9.72 3.57
C ARG A 557 0.74 9.92 3.77
N THR A 558 1.13 11.15 4.08
CA THR A 558 2.52 11.52 4.34
C THR A 558 2.76 11.62 5.83
N TYR A 559 3.71 10.86 6.34
CA TYR A 559 4.15 10.86 7.72
C TYR A 559 5.49 11.57 7.83
N ASP A 560 5.61 12.54 8.74
CA ASP A 560 6.91 13.12 9.09
C ASP A 560 7.62 12.22 10.13
N LEU A 561 8.74 11.65 9.72
CA LEU A 561 9.55 10.71 10.50
C LEU A 561 10.51 11.41 11.46
N TYR A 562 10.59 12.74 11.37
CA TYR A 562 11.44 13.62 12.17
C TYR A 562 10.62 14.61 13.01
N ALA A 563 9.29 14.49 13.00
CA ALA A 563 8.39 15.35 13.77
C ALA A 563 8.79 15.43 15.24
N GLY A 564 9.01 16.65 15.75
CA GLY A 564 9.43 16.90 17.12
C GLY A 564 10.95 16.91 17.32
N MET A 565 11.77 16.53 16.33
CA MET A 565 13.23 16.60 16.44
C MET A 565 13.75 18.06 16.44
N GLU A 566 13.01 18.98 15.84
CA GLU A 566 13.27 20.43 15.87
C GLU A 566 13.28 21.02 17.30
N THR A 567 12.62 20.35 18.25
CA THR A 567 12.64 20.76 19.66
C THR A 567 14.03 20.61 20.30
N LEU A 568 14.96 19.89 19.67
CA LEU A 568 16.37 19.85 20.05
C LEU A 568 17.04 21.25 20.00
N LEU A 569 16.52 22.14 19.14
CA LEU A 569 17.04 23.50 18.99
C LEU A 569 16.36 24.51 19.93
N GLN A 570 15.33 24.09 20.67
CA GLN A 570 14.62 24.93 21.64
C GLN A 570 15.36 24.92 22.99
N PHE A 571 15.40 26.07 23.67
CA PHE A 571 16.00 26.19 25.00
C PHE A 571 14.96 26.53 26.07
N PRO A 572 14.84 25.73 27.15
CA PRO A 572 15.60 24.51 27.44
C PRO A 572 15.18 23.31 26.56
N VAL A 573 16.14 22.45 26.21
CA VAL A 573 15.89 21.25 25.39
C VAL A 573 14.97 20.29 26.17
N PRO A 574 13.85 19.84 25.59
CA PRO A 574 12.96 18.89 26.25
C PRO A 574 13.68 17.58 26.59
N ALA A 575 13.49 17.07 27.81
CA ALA A 575 14.20 15.89 28.31
C ALA A 575 13.88 14.60 27.53
N GLN A 576 12.76 14.56 26.80
CA GLN A 576 12.27 13.39 26.08
C GLN A 576 12.99 13.15 24.74
N VAL A 577 13.57 14.19 24.14
CA VAL A 577 14.12 14.15 22.76
C VAL A 577 15.43 13.35 22.70
N LEU A 578 16.31 13.54 23.68
CA LEU A 578 17.60 12.83 23.71
C LEU A 578 17.42 11.30 23.84
N PRO A 579 16.58 10.77 24.76
CA PRO A 579 16.21 9.36 24.77
C PRO A 579 15.62 8.88 23.45
N ALA A 580 14.74 9.67 22.82
CA ALA A 580 14.13 9.31 21.55
C ALA A 580 15.17 9.14 20.42
N ILE A 581 16.17 10.04 20.36
CA ILE A 581 17.29 9.93 19.40
C ILE A 581 18.14 8.68 19.68
N VAL A 582 18.51 8.44 20.94
CA VAL A 582 19.33 7.27 21.33
C VAL A 582 18.59 5.95 21.07
N LEU A 583 17.27 5.95 21.25
CA LEU A 583 16.40 4.80 20.97
C LEU A 583 16.00 4.67 19.49
N LEU A 584 16.52 5.52 18.60
CA LEU A 584 16.21 5.50 17.16
C LEU A 584 14.69 5.58 16.90
N GLN A 585 14.01 6.49 17.60
CA GLN A 585 12.60 6.82 17.35
C GLN A 585 12.42 7.73 16.12
N PHE A 586 13.51 8.34 15.67
CA PHE A 586 13.60 9.12 14.43
C PHE A 586 14.53 8.41 13.44
N GLY A 587 14.37 8.70 12.15
CA GLY A 587 15.23 8.15 11.11
C GLY A 587 14.58 8.16 9.74
N PRO A 588 15.37 8.07 8.67
CA PRO A 588 14.82 7.93 7.33
C PRO A 588 14.31 6.51 7.15
N TRP A 589 13.08 6.35 6.63
CA TRP A 589 12.43 5.04 6.53
C TRP A 589 13.24 4.02 5.73
N GLN A 590 14.02 4.46 4.74
CA GLN A 590 14.92 3.63 3.95
C GLN A 590 16.03 2.96 4.78
N PHE A 591 16.35 3.51 5.96
CA PHE A 591 17.42 3.06 6.84
C PHE A 591 16.93 2.36 8.12
N ASN A 592 15.62 2.38 8.39
CA ASN A 592 15.06 1.91 9.67
C ASN A 592 15.36 0.44 10.00
N VAL A 593 15.47 -0.43 9.00
CA VAL A 593 15.83 -1.86 9.19
C VAL A 593 17.12 -2.06 9.99
N MET A 594 17.98 -1.05 10.08
CA MET A 594 19.23 -1.12 10.84
C MET A 594 19.01 -1.29 12.34
N GLY A 595 17.95 -0.71 12.91
CA GLY A 595 17.60 -0.90 14.33
C GLY A 595 17.34 -2.38 14.65
N LEU A 596 16.57 -3.06 13.79
CA LEU A 596 16.33 -4.50 13.87
C LEU A 596 17.66 -5.29 13.88
N TYR A 597 18.57 -4.99 12.96
CA TYR A 597 19.85 -5.70 12.87
C TYR A 597 20.74 -5.55 14.09
N VAL A 598 20.75 -4.38 14.73
CA VAL A 598 21.52 -4.16 15.96
C VAL A 598 21.06 -5.16 17.02
N VAL A 599 19.75 -5.25 17.25
CA VAL A 599 19.17 -6.18 18.24
C VAL A 599 19.45 -7.64 17.89
N LEU A 600 19.25 -8.03 16.62
CA LEU A 600 19.44 -9.41 16.18
C LEU A 600 20.92 -9.85 16.23
N LEU A 601 21.86 -8.96 15.93
CA LEU A 601 23.29 -9.25 16.07
C LEU A 601 23.71 -9.38 17.52
N LEU A 602 23.15 -8.59 18.44
CA LEU A 602 23.38 -8.75 19.88
C LEU A 602 22.83 -10.07 20.42
N ALA A 603 21.69 -10.54 19.89
CA ALA A 603 21.12 -11.84 20.24
C ALA A 603 21.88 -13.03 19.60
N SER A 604 22.57 -12.80 18.48
CA SER A 604 23.18 -13.87 17.69
C SER A 604 24.17 -14.78 18.44
N PRO A 605 25.01 -14.33 19.39
CA PRO A 605 25.91 -15.21 20.13
C PRO A 605 25.15 -16.22 20.99
N LEU A 606 24.04 -15.80 21.62
CA LEU A 606 23.22 -16.70 22.44
C LEU A 606 22.60 -17.80 21.58
N ILE A 607 22.11 -17.44 20.38
CA ILE A 607 21.57 -18.38 19.41
C ILE A 607 22.65 -19.35 18.95
N LEU A 608 23.83 -18.85 18.54
CA LEU A 608 24.96 -19.68 18.12
C LEU A 608 25.43 -20.62 19.24
N ALA A 609 25.44 -20.17 20.49
CA ALA A 609 25.76 -21.01 21.65
C ALA A 609 24.73 -22.13 21.85
N ALA A 610 23.44 -21.85 21.64
CA ALA A 610 22.39 -22.87 21.69
C ALA A 610 22.53 -23.89 20.55
N LEU A 611 22.84 -23.43 19.33
CA LEU A 611 23.09 -24.30 18.17
C LEU A 611 24.32 -25.19 18.38
N ASN A 612 25.39 -24.66 18.97
CA ASN A 612 26.58 -25.44 19.29
C ASN A 612 26.29 -26.57 20.30
N ARG A 613 25.34 -26.35 21.20
CA ARG A 613 24.84 -27.37 22.14
C ARG A 613 23.81 -28.33 21.53
N GLY A 614 23.61 -28.31 20.21
CA GLY A 614 22.68 -29.18 19.51
C GLY A 614 21.21 -28.82 19.70
N LYS A 615 20.89 -27.64 20.27
CA LYS A 615 19.51 -27.21 20.59
C LYS A 615 18.79 -26.55 19.40
N ALA A 616 19.10 -26.94 18.16
CA ALA A 616 18.53 -26.32 16.96
C ALA A 616 17.00 -26.37 16.92
N VAL A 617 16.40 -27.49 17.32
CA VAL A 617 14.93 -27.63 17.40
C VAL A 617 14.33 -26.65 18.39
N TRP A 618 14.95 -26.45 19.56
CA TRP A 618 14.48 -25.49 20.56
C TRP A 618 14.61 -24.05 20.09
N VAL A 619 15.69 -23.71 19.38
CA VAL A 619 15.85 -22.39 18.75
C VAL A 619 14.73 -22.15 17.73
N LEU A 620 14.44 -23.14 16.88
CA LEU A 620 13.36 -23.05 15.88
C LEU A 620 11.96 -22.98 16.53
N ALA A 621 11.72 -23.74 17.59
CA ALA A 621 10.46 -23.69 18.33
C ALA A 621 10.28 -22.33 19.04
N ALA A 622 11.33 -21.82 19.68
CA ALA A 622 11.30 -20.52 20.35
C ALA A 622 11.08 -19.37 19.36
N THR A 623 11.79 -19.36 18.22
CA THR A 623 11.59 -18.31 17.20
C THR A 623 10.19 -18.35 16.59
N LEU A 624 9.60 -19.53 16.38
CA LEU A 624 8.23 -19.65 15.89
C LEU A 624 7.20 -19.23 16.95
N GLY A 625 7.48 -19.52 18.24
CA GLY A 625 6.65 -19.05 19.35
C GLY A 625 6.65 -17.53 19.48
N VAL A 626 7.83 -16.90 19.41
CA VAL A 626 7.95 -15.43 19.43
C VAL A 626 7.28 -14.79 18.21
N TYR A 627 7.43 -15.38 17.03
CA TYR A 627 6.72 -14.96 15.82
C TYR A 627 5.20 -15.06 15.99
N ALA A 628 4.67 -16.17 16.50
CA ALA A 628 3.24 -16.36 16.69
C ALA A 628 2.67 -15.34 17.72
N VAL A 629 3.40 -15.08 18.81
CA VAL A 629 3.01 -14.05 19.79
C VAL A 629 3.05 -12.66 19.15
N GLY A 630 4.09 -12.34 18.39
CA GLY A 630 4.21 -11.04 17.70
C GLY A 630 3.12 -10.82 16.66
N ALA A 631 2.81 -11.84 15.86
CA ALA A 631 1.75 -11.79 14.85
C ALA A 631 0.36 -11.65 15.48
N ALA A 632 0.10 -12.34 16.59
CA ALA A 632 -1.20 -12.30 17.27
C ALA A 632 -1.42 -11.04 18.12
N THR A 633 -0.40 -10.60 18.86
CA THR A 633 -0.53 -9.47 19.81
C THR A 633 -0.18 -8.12 19.20
N ARG A 634 0.59 -8.11 18.11
CA ARG A 634 1.18 -6.90 17.49
C ARG A 634 1.95 -6.04 18.50
N PHE A 635 2.43 -6.65 19.58
CA PHE A 635 3.12 -5.96 20.67
C PHE A 635 4.49 -5.45 20.21
N ARG A 636 4.77 -4.18 20.51
CA ARG A 636 6.05 -3.53 20.22
C ARG A 636 6.95 -3.61 21.44
N LEU A 637 8.13 -4.21 21.28
CA LEU A 637 9.07 -4.37 22.40
C LEU A 637 9.86 -3.09 22.65
N LEU A 638 10.21 -2.39 21.57
CA LEU A 638 10.95 -1.14 21.61
C LEU A 638 10.11 0.01 21.07
N PRO A 639 10.34 1.25 21.53
CA PRO A 639 9.70 2.43 20.97
C PRO A 639 10.37 2.89 19.66
N SER A 640 11.38 2.15 19.18
CA SER A 640 12.16 2.49 17.99
C SER A 640 11.32 2.45 16.72
N GLN A 641 11.60 3.36 15.80
CA GLN A 641 10.82 3.55 14.57
C GLN A 641 10.82 2.32 13.65
N PHE A 642 11.85 1.47 13.74
CA PHE A 642 11.90 0.25 12.92
C PHE A 642 10.77 -0.73 13.24
N GLU A 643 10.18 -0.69 14.44
CA GLU A 643 9.08 -1.57 14.84
C GLU A 643 7.78 -1.28 14.04
N ASP A 644 7.64 -0.11 13.41
CA ASP A 644 6.51 0.21 12.55
C ASP A 644 6.49 -0.59 11.25
N SER A 645 7.67 -0.84 10.67
CA SER A 645 7.83 -1.55 9.39
C SER A 645 8.34 -2.98 9.55
N PHE A 646 9.12 -3.21 10.61
CA PHE A 646 9.82 -4.46 10.87
C PHE A 646 9.66 -4.88 12.33
N PRO A 647 8.43 -5.19 12.81
CA PRO A 647 8.21 -5.61 14.19
C PRO A 647 9.19 -6.70 14.63
N LEU A 648 9.92 -6.45 15.71
CA LEU A 648 11.06 -7.25 16.15
C LEU A 648 10.66 -8.72 16.40
N LEU A 649 9.53 -8.92 17.08
CA LEU A 649 9.01 -10.25 17.43
C LEU A 649 8.71 -11.10 16.20
N VAL A 650 8.29 -10.45 15.11
CA VAL A 650 7.93 -11.10 13.86
C VAL A 650 9.15 -11.31 12.98
N TRP A 651 9.87 -10.23 12.64
CA TRP A 651 10.94 -10.25 11.64
C TRP A 651 12.19 -11.00 12.07
N GLN A 652 12.38 -11.20 13.39
CA GLN A 652 13.45 -12.05 13.88
C GLN A 652 13.38 -13.48 13.30
N VAL A 653 12.19 -13.98 12.92
CA VAL A 653 12.01 -15.33 12.38
C VAL A 653 12.83 -15.57 11.12
N LEU A 654 12.88 -14.60 10.20
CA LEU A 654 13.65 -14.70 8.96
C LEU A 654 15.15 -14.77 9.24
N PHE A 655 15.63 -13.93 10.15
CA PHE A 655 17.03 -13.88 10.53
C PHE A 655 17.46 -15.17 11.24
N VAL A 656 16.67 -15.65 12.20
CA VAL A 656 16.98 -16.87 12.96
C VAL A 656 16.92 -18.10 12.07
N ILE A 657 15.90 -18.25 11.20
CA ILE A 657 15.86 -19.33 10.20
C ILE A 657 17.08 -19.28 9.29
N GLY A 658 17.43 -18.09 8.79
CA GLY A 658 18.64 -17.86 8.02
C GLY A 658 19.89 -18.31 8.78
N LEU A 659 20.04 -17.90 10.03
CA LEU A 659 21.19 -18.24 10.89
C LEU A 659 21.31 -19.74 11.13
N VAL A 660 20.21 -20.42 11.45
CA VAL A 660 20.19 -21.88 11.60
C VAL A 660 20.55 -22.57 10.29
N ALA A 661 20.02 -22.08 9.16
CA ALA A 661 20.34 -22.61 7.83
C ALA A 661 21.82 -22.43 7.48
N GLY A 662 22.40 -21.26 7.78
CA GLY A 662 23.82 -20.98 7.60
C GLY A 662 24.73 -21.86 8.46
N PHE A 663 24.34 -22.09 9.72
CA PHE A 663 25.08 -22.96 10.64
C PHE A 663 25.07 -24.43 10.18
N HIS A 664 23.96 -24.91 9.63
CA HIS A 664 23.78 -26.28 9.16
C HIS A 664 23.86 -26.44 7.63
N ARG A 665 24.42 -25.46 6.90
CA ARG A 665 24.33 -25.36 5.43
C ARG A 665 24.69 -26.64 4.69
N HIS A 666 25.77 -27.31 5.07
CA HIS A 666 26.26 -28.51 4.39
C HIS A 666 25.30 -29.70 4.59
N ARG A 667 24.71 -29.84 5.79
CA ARG A 667 23.72 -30.89 6.08
C ARG A 667 22.43 -30.64 5.31
N ILE A 668 21.97 -29.39 5.27
CA ILE A 668 20.77 -29.00 4.54
C ILE A 668 20.95 -29.21 3.04
N ALA A 669 22.08 -28.75 2.48
CA ALA A 669 22.39 -28.93 1.06
C ALA A 669 22.50 -30.41 0.67
N ALA A 670 23.17 -31.23 1.49
CA ALA A 670 23.25 -32.68 1.26
C ALA A 670 21.87 -33.35 1.33
N TRP A 671 21.04 -32.97 2.31
CA TRP A 671 19.69 -33.51 2.44
C TRP A 671 18.79 -33.11 1.28
N LEU A 672 18.79 -31.84 0.87
CA LEU A 672 18.01 -31.35 -0.27
C LEU A 672 18.46 -32.00 -1.59
N SER A 673 19.77 -32.23 -1.76
CA SER A 673 20.32 -32.94 -2.92
C SER A 673 19.86 -34.39 -2.96
N ALA A 674 19.76 -35.06 -1.80
CA ALA A 674 19.22 -36.41 -1.71
C ALA A 674 17.69 -36.47 -1.90
N HIS A 675 16.98 -35.39 -1.58
CA HIS A 675 15.52 -35.29 -1.64
C HIS A 675 15.09 -34.30 -2.73
N ALA A 676 15.54 -34.53 -3.98
CA ALA A 676 15.24 -33.65 -5.11
C ALA A 676 13.72 -33.41 -5.35
N TRP A 677 12.85 -34.30 -4.87
CA TRP A 677 11.40 -34.10 -4.93
C TRP A 677 10.92 -32.91 -4.07
N VAL A 678 11.58 -32.63 -2.95
CA VAL A 678 11.29 -31.47 -2.09
C VAL A 678 11.65 -30.19 -2.82
N VAL A 679 12.82 -30.16 -3.45
CA VAL A 679 13.26 -29.02 -4.28
C VAL A 679 12.29 -28.80 -5.45
N ALA A 680 11.80 -29.87 -6.07
CA ALA A 680 10.77 -29.80 -7.11
C ALA A 680 9.44 -29.22 -6.58
N ALA A 681 8.99 -29.68 -5.41
CA ALA A 681 7.79 -29.14 -4.77
C ALA A 681 7.95 -27.65 -4.42
N CYS A 682 9.10 -27.23 -3.88
CA CYS A 682 9.39 -25.82 -3.64
C CYS A 682 9.39 -25.00 -4.93
N THR A 683 9.95 -25.55 -6.02
CA THR A 683 9.97 -24.86 -7.32
C THR A 683 8.56 -24.69 -7.88
N VAL A 684 7.75 -25.75 -7.85
CA VAL A 684 6.35 -25.71 -8.29
C VAL A 684 5.57 -24.67 -7.49
N LEU A 685 5.72 -24.68 -6.16
CA LEU A 685 5.03 -23.74 -5.28
C LEU A 685 5.50 -22.29 -5.49
N ALA A 686 6.80 -22.04 -5.66
CA ALA A 686 7.32 -20.72 -5.96
C ALA A 686 6.78 -20.17 -7.30
N VAL A 687 6.71 -21.01 -8.35
CA VAL A 687 6.12 -20.63 -9.64
C VAL A 687 4.62 -20.37 -9.50
N ALA A 688 3.88 -21.18 -8.73
CA ALA A 688 2.47 -20.96 -8.47
C ALA A 688 2.22 -19.65 -7.71
N LEU A 689 3.03 -19.32 -6.69
CA LEU A 689 2.93 -18.06 -5.95
C LEU A 689 3.36 -16.85 -6.79
N THR A 690 4.29 -17.03 -7.73
CA THR A 690 4.65 -16.00 -8.72
C THR A 690 3.48 -15.73 -9.65
N PHE A 691 2.87 -16.79 -10.21
CA PHE A 691 1.67 -16.66 -11.03
C PHE A 691 0.55 -15.96 -10.26
N LEU A 692 0.35 -16.35 -9.00
CA LEU A 692 -0.64 -15.73 -8.13
C LEU A 692 -0.34 -14.26 -7.90
N SER A 693 0.92 -13.86 -7.65
CA SER A 693 1.28 -12.44 -7.51
C SER A 693 1.01 -11.61 -8.77
N TRP A 694 1.00 -12.21 -9.96
CA TRP A 694 0.65 -11.50 -11.21
C TRP A 694 -0.87 -11.33 -11.38
N CYS A 695 -1.68 -11.96 -10.52
CA CYS A 695 -3.12 -11.68 -10.44
C CYS A 695 -3.43 -10.40 -9.65
N ASN A 696 -2.42 -9.66 -9.20
CA ASN A 696 -2.57 -8.45 -8.43
C ASN A 696 -3.48 -7.41 -9.13
N PRO A 697 -4.57 -6.96 -8.49
CA PRO A 697 -5.45 -5.94 -9.05
C PRO A 697 -4.83 -4.54 -9.02
N TYR A 698 -3.69 -4.32 -8.36
CA TYR A 698 -2.97 -3.05 -8.35
C TYR A 698 -1.87 -3.06 -9.43
N LEU A 699 -1.93 -2.10 -10.36
CA LEU A 699 -0.83 -1.82 -11.29
C LEU A 699 -0.15 -0.54 -10.81
N ALA A 700 1.14 -0.62 -10.53
CA ALA A 700 1.95 0.53 -10.16
C ALA A 700 2.27 1.44 -11.36
N ASN A 701 2.18 0.91 -12.59
CA ASN A 701 2.40 1.69 -13.81
C ASN A 701 1.65 1.12 -15.04
N GLY A 702 1.56 1.95 -16.09
CA GLY A 702 0.94 1.61 -17.38
C GLY A 702 1.67 0.55 -18.23
N PHE A 703 2.68 -0.14 -17.70
CA PHE A 703 3.32 -1.30 -18.31
C PHE A 703 3.17 -2.59 -17.47
N ASP A 704 2.64 -2.50 -16.25
CA ASP A 704 2.43 -3.69 -15.42
C ASP A 704 1.37 -4.58 -16.04
N LEU A 705 1.68 -5.86 -16.16
CA LEU A 705 0.77 -6.87 -16.70
C LEU A 705 -0.03 -7.49 -15.56
N ARG A 706 -1.36 -7.41 -15.67
CA ARG A 706 -2.30 -8.07 -14.76
C ARG A 706 -2.86 -9.34 -15.39
N LEU A 707 -2.86 -10.44 -14.65
CA LEU A 707 -3.62 -11.65 -14.98
C LEU A 707 -4.98 -11.61 -14.26
N ALA A 708 -6.04 -11.23 -14.97
CA ALA A 708 -7.39 -11.15 -14.43
C ALA A 708 -8.05 -12.55 -14.35
N VAL A 709 -7.43 -13.46 -13.61
CA VAL A 709 -7.89 -14.85 -13.40
C VAL A 709 -8.74 -14.97 -12.15
N ILE A 710 -8.42 -14.18 -11.12
CA ILE A 710 -9.10 -14.19 -9.82
C ILE A 710 -9.86 -12.86 -9.67
N PRO A 711 -11.12 -12.87 -9.18
CA PRO A 711 -11.85 -11.66 -8.86
C PRO A 711 -11.07 -10.78 -7.87
N ASP A 712 -11.10 -9.47 -8.07
CA ASP A 712 -10.26 -8.53 -7.32
C ASP A 712 -10.50 -8.63 -5.81
N THR A 713 -11.76 -8.82 -5.40
CA THR A 713 -12.17 -9.00 -3.99
C THR A 713 -11.55 -10.26 -3.38
N ALA A 714 -11.56 -11.37 -4.11
CA ALA A 714 -10.97 -12.63 -3.67
C ALA A 714 -9.44 -12.54 -3.56
N TYR A 715 -8.79 -11.83 -4.50
CA TYR A 715 -7.36 -11.59 -4.44
C TYR A 715 -6.98 -10.78 -3.19
N ARG A 716 -7.68 -9.69 -2.91
CA ARG A 716 -7.39 -8.83 -1.75
C ARG A 716 -7.61 -9.54 -0.43
N ALA A 717 -8.74 -10.23 -0.29
CA ALA A 717 -9.01 -11.04 0.90
C ALA A 717 -7.90 -12.06 1.15
N MET A 718 -7.43 -12.73 0.09
CA MET A 718 -6.30 -13.65 0.18
C MET A 718 -4.98 -12.93 0.54
N TYR A 719 -4.69 -11.79 -0.09
CA TYR A 719 -3.48 -11.00 0.16
C TYR A 719 -3.41 -10.53 1.60
N ASP A 720 -4.47 -9.90 2.10
CA ASP A 720 -4.53 -9.34 3.46
C ASP A 720 -4.51 -10.43 4.54
N THR A 721 -5.03 -11.63 4.23
CA THR A 721 -5.05 -12.75 5.18
C THR A 721 -3.73 -13.50 5.25
N PHE A 722 -3.04 -13.68 4.11
CA PHE A 722 -1.92 -14.63 4.02
C PHE A 722 -0.60 -13.99 3.61
N PHE A 723 -0.62 -12.81 3.00
CA PHE A 723 0.53 -12.23 2.34
C PHE A 723 0.84 -10.80 2.79
N GLY A 724 0.30 -10.31 3.92
CA GLY A 724 0.70 -9.01 4.47
C GLY A 724 2.19 -8.95 4.81
N ARG A 725 2.82 -7.81 4.49
CA ARG A 725 4.28 -7.62 4.60
C ARG A 725 4.73 -7.35 6.03
N THR A 726 4.12 -6.36 6.69
CA THR A 726 4.59 -5.84 7.99
C THR A 726 4.64 -6.93 9.05
N TYR A 727 3.61 -7.79 9.10
CA TYR A 727 3.54 -8.90 10.06
C TYR A 727 4.00 -10.24 9.48
N LEU A 728 4.62 -10.23 8.28
CA LEU A 728 5.11 -11.41 7.58
C LEU A 728 4.12 -12.57 7.63
N ASP A 729 2.91 -12.35 7.10
CA ASP A 729 1.84 -13.33 7.24
C ASP A 729 2.28 -14.73 6.73
N PRO A 730 1.69 -15.81 7.25
CA PRO A 730 2.24 -17.15 7.07
C PRO A 730 2.48 -17.56 5.61
N GLY A 731 1.64 -17.09 4.68
CA GLY A 731 1.80 -17.32 3.24
C GLY A 731 3.02 -16.60 2.66
N ARG A 732 3.27 -15.36 3.07
CA ARG A 732 4.48 -14.60 2.71
C ARG A 732 5.73 -15.26 3.28
N LEU A 733 5.73 -15.64 4.55
CA LEU A 733 6.89 -16.34 5.15
C LEU A 733 7.20 -17.64 4.39
N LEU A 734 6.18 -18.45 4.09
CA LEU A 734 6.34 -19.66 3.28
C LEU A 734 6.91 -19.34 1.90
N ASN A 735 6.40 -18.30 1.23
CA ASN A 735 6.85 -17.87 -0.09
C ASN A 735 8.36 -17.54 -0.09
N VAL A 736 8.82 -16.75 0.87
CA VAL A 736 10.25 -16.41 1.02
C VAL A 736 11.11 -17.68 1.12
N LEU A 737 10.71 -18.65 1.94
CA LEU A 737 11.48 -19.88 2.15
C LEU A 737 11.54 -20.74 0.87
N VAL A 738 10.42 -20.94 0.18
CA VAL A 738 10.40 -21.74 -1.05
C VAL A 738 11.10 -21.04 -2.20
N LEU A 739 11.01 -19.71 -2.28
CA LEU A 739 11.72 -18.90 -3.26
C LEU A 739 13.24 -18.99 -3.07
N VAL A 740 13.74 -18.91 -1.84
CA VAL A 740 15.18 -19.04 -1.55
C VAL A 740 15.71 -20.42 -1.91
N VAL A 741 14.99 -21.50 -1.55
CA VAL A 741 15.38 -22.87 -1.94
C VAL A 741 15.40 -23.02 -3.46
N THR A 742 14.39 -22.49 -4.14
CA THR A 742 14.26 -22.53 -5.60
C THR A 742 15.38 -21.73 -6.29
N ALA A 743 15.65 -20.51 -5.84
CA ALA A 743 16.70 -19.66 -6.36
C ALA A 743 18.09 -20.28 -6.16
N TYR A 744 18.34 -20.87 -4.99
CA TYR A 744 19.60 -21.56 -4.73
C TYR A 744 19.78 -22.81 -5.60
N ALA A 745 18.71 -23.59 -5.81
CA ALA A 745 18.74 -24.75 -6.71
C ALA A 745 18.97 -24.33 -8.17
N PHE A 746 18.30 -23.26 -8.62
CA PHE A 746 18.49 -22.68 -9.95
C PHE A 746 19.94 -22.24 -10.16
N LEU A 747 20.50 -21.45 -9.24
CA LEU A 747 21.89 -21.02 -9.29
C LEU A 747 22.87 -22.20 -9.23
N SER A 748 22.52 -23.28 -8.56
CA SER A 748 23.35 -24.49 -8.49
C SER A 748 23.42 -25.21 -9.84
N ALA A 749 22.33 -25.22 -10.61
CA ALA A 749 22.26 -25.89 -11.91
C ALA A 749 22.77 -25.01 -13.07
N TYR A 750 22.50 -23.70 -13.01
CA TYR A 750 22.73 -22.75 -14.11
C TYR A 750 23.80 -21.69 -13.78
N TRP A 751 24.76 -22.01 -12.91
CA TRP A 751 25.74 -21.05 -12.41
C TRP A 751 26.52 -20.33 -13.51
N LYS A 752 27.22 -21.07 -14.38
CA LYS A 752 28.13 -20.47 -15.37
C LYS A 752 27.47 -19.43 -16.29
N PRO A 753 26.30 -19.68 -16.90
CA PRO A 753 25.65 -18.66 -17.72
C PRO A 753 25.17 -17.46 -16.89
N VAL A 754 24.61 -17.69 -15.69
CA VAL A 754 24.11 -16.62 -14.81
C VAL A 754 25.25 -15.75 -14.28
N GLU A 755 26.35 -16.36 -13.84
CA GLU A 755 27.57 -15.67 -13.40
C GLU A 755 28.15 -14.82 -14.52
N ARG A 756 28.21 -15.35 -15.76
CA ARG A 756 28.71 -14.59 -16.91
C ARG A 756 27.82 -13.39 -17.23
N ALA A 757 26.50 -13.55 -17.17
CA ALA A 757 25.55 -12.50 -17.52
C ALA A 757 25.48 -11.38 -16.47
N LEU A 758 25.37 -11.76 -15.19
CA LEU A 758 25.02 -10.84 -14.10
C LEU A 758 26.03 -10.83 -12.95
N GLY A 759 26.95 -11.79 -12.88
CA GLY A 759 27.89 -11.93 -11.77
C GLY A 759 28.86 -10.75 -11.64
N TRP A 760 29.25 -10.12 -12.75
CA TRP A 760 30.11 -8.93 -12.76
C TRP A 760 29.48 -7.71 -12.05
N PHE A 761 28.15 -7.68 -11.95
CA PHE A 761 27.38 -6.62 -11.32
C PHE A 761 26.88 -7.02 -9.92
N LEU A 762 26.19 -8.15 -9.80
CA LEU A 762 25.53 -8.55 -8.55
C LEU A 762 26.50 -9.05 -7.48
N ILE A 763 27.56 -9.79 -7.84
CA ILE A 763 28.49 -10.34 -6.85
C ILE A 763 29.22 -9.20 -6.11
N PRO A 764 29.84 -8.20 -6.76
CA PRO A 764 30.49 -7.09 -6.06
C PRO A 764 29.54 -6.35 -5.10
N LEU A 765 28.31 -6.04 -5.53
CA LEU A 765 27.31 -5.39 -4.69
C LEU A 765 26.94 -6.26 -3.48
N GLY A 766 26.79 -7.57 -3.70
CA GLY A 766 26.53 -8.56 -2.65
C GLY A 766 27.66 -8.75 -1.64
N GLN A 767 28.90 -8.51 -2.05
CA GLN A 767 30.06 -8.57 -1.16
C GLN A 767 30.14 -7.35 -0.22
N ALA A 768 29.62 -6.20 -0.67
CA ALA A 768 29.64 -4.92 0.03
C ALA A 768 28.22 -4.38 0.31
N THR A 769 27.26 -5.27 0.64
CA THR A 769 25.86 -4.85 0.72
C THR A 769 25.59 -3.74 1.71
N LEU A 770 26.31 -3.71 2.85
CA LEU A 770 26.10 -2.67 3.87
C LEU A 770 26.55 -1.30 3.35
N TYR A 771 27.68 -1.27 2.64
CA TYR A 771 28.18 -0.07 1.99
C TYR A 771 27.16 0.47 0.96
N VAL A 772 26.65 -0.42 0.09
CA VAL A 772 25.62 -0.05 -0.90
C VAL A 772 24.35 0.45 -0.21
N PHE A 773 23.96 -0.22 0.87
CA PHE A 773 22.82 0.16 1.70
C PHE A 773 23.01 1.52 2.40
N ILE A 774 24.23 1.95 2.72
CA ILE A 774 24.43 3.29 3.29
C ILE A 774 24.41 4.35 2.18
N LEU A 775 25.13 4.09 1.08
CA LEU A 775 25.28 5.08 0.02
C LEU A 775 24.00 5.34 -0.78
N HIS A 776 23.10 4.36 -0.91
CA HIS A 776 21.88 4.61 -1.66
C HIS A 776 21.00 5.70 -1.01
N VAL A 777 21.01 5.84 0.32
CA VAL A 777 20.29 6.92 1.02
C VAL A 777 20.84 8.29 0.62
N VAL A 778 22.16 8.41 0.49
CA VAL A 778 22.82 9.63 0.02
C VAL A 778 22.44 9.92 -1.44
N LEU A 779 22.41 8.90 -2.29
CA LEU A 779 22.01 9.06 -3.69
C LEU A 779 20.53 9.44 -3.84
N ILE A 780 19.64 8.91 -3.00
CA ILE A 780 18.23 9.31 -2.94
C ILE A 780 18.13 10.81 -2.63
N ALA A 781 18.89 11.30 -1.65
CA ALA A 781 18.93 12.73 -1.32
C ALA A 781 19.30 13.59 -2.53
N VAL A 782 20.31 13.17 -3.29
CA VAL A 782 20.77 13.90 -4.49
C VAL A 782 19.71 13.88 -5.58
N ILE A 783 19.11 12.72 -5.85
CA ILE A 783 18.12 12.51 -6.93
C ILE A 783 16.84 13.28 -6.66
N ALA A 784 16.36 13.27 -5.40
CA ALA A 784 15.18 14.01 -5.00
C ALA A 784 15.29 15.51 -5.32
N ASN A 785 16.51 16.05 -5.37
CA ASN A 785 16.80 17.45 -5.67
C ASN A 785 16.97 17.76 -7.18
N ILE A 786 16.77 16.79 -8.08
CA ILE A 786 16.85 17.00 -9.54
C ILE A 786 15.43 17.22 -10.12
N PRO A 787 15.06 18.44 -10.57
CA PRO A 787 13.71 18.75 -11.01
C PRO A 787 13.22 17.91 -12.21
N LEU A 788 14.12 17.56 -13.13
CA LEU A 788 13.80 16.77 -14.33
C LEU A 788 13.23 15.38 -13.98
N LEU A 789 13.67 14.80 -12.86
CA LEU A 789 13.25 13.45 -12.43
C LEU A 789 11.90 13.45 -11.71
N ARG A 790 11.30 14.62 -11.46
CA ARG A 790 9.99 14.77 -10.79
C ARG A 790 8.81 14.74 -11.75
N GLN A 791 9.07 14.88 -13.06
CA GLN A 791 8.04 14.98 -14.09
C GLN A 791 7.35 13.63 -14.38
N GLY A 792 7.82 12.53 -13.79
CA GLY A 792 7.19 11.21 -13.91
C GLY A 792 7.47 10.49 -15.23
N ASP A 793 8.41 10.98 -16.04
CA ASP A 793 8.79 10.32 -17.30
C ASP A 793 9.49 8.99 -17.04
N ILE A 794 8.86 7.91 -17.51
CA ILE A 794 9.28 6.53 -17.27
C ILE A 794 10.65 6.23 -17.88
N LEU A 795 10.97 6.78 -19.06
CA LEU A 795 12.24 6.51 -19.74
C LEU A 795 13.38 7.26 -19.05
N ILE A 796 13.14 8.52 -18.69
CA ILE A 796 14.10 9.33 -17.94
C ILE A 796 14.36 8.71 -16.56
N ASN A 797 13.31 8.30 -15.85
CA ASN A 797 13.42 7.63 -14.56
C ASN A 797 14.17 6.30 -14.68
N THR A 798 13.87 5.52 -15.72
CA THR A 798 14.60 4.26 -16.00
C THR A 798 16.08 4.51 -16.25
N ALA A 799 16.43 5.55 -17.02
CA ALA A 799 17.83 5.94 -17.22
C ALA A 799 18.50 6.40 -15.91
N ALA A 800 17.78 7.13 -15.06
CA ALA A 800 18.26 7.53 -13.74
C ALA A 800 18.55 6.32 -12.85
N TYR A 801 17.64 5.33 -12.78
CA TYR A 801 17.87 4.07 -12.06
C TYR A 801 19.13 3.34 -12.54
N ALA A 802 19.29 3.20 -13.86
CA ALA A 802 20.49 2.59 -14.43
C ALA A 802 21.76 3.37 -14.05
N GLY A 803 21.68 4.71 -14.04
CA GLY A 803 22.74 5.60 -13.57
C GLY A 803 23.10 5.36 -12.10
N VAL A 804 22.12 5.30 -11.20
CA VAL A 804 22.32 5.05 -9.76
C VAL A 804 22.99 3.71 -9.52
N LEU A 805 22.46 2.65 -10.13
CA LEU A 805 23.01 1.31 -10.02
C LEU A 805 24.44 1.24 -10.58
N GLY A 806 24.69 1.94 -11.69
CA GLY A 806 26.03 2.08 -12.27
C GLY A 806 27.02 2.81 -11.36
N VAL A 807 26.58 3.91 -10.72
CA VAL A 807 27.38 4.65 -9.73
C VAL A 807 27.70 3.78 -8.53
N LEU A 808 26.72 3.13 -7.92
CA LEU A 808 26.92 2.22 -6.79
C LEU A 808 27.91 1.10 -7.14
N TRP A 809 27.75 0.48 -8.31
CA TRP A 809 28.68 -0.54 -8.80
C TRP A 809 30.09 0.00 -9.01
N LEU A 810 30.25 1.18 -9.62
CA LEU A 810 31.55 1.82 -9.82
C LEU A 810 32.23 2.13 -8.49
N MET A 811 31.49 2.68 -7.53
CA MET A 811 31.98 3.01 -6.19
C MET A 811 32.47 1.77 -5.44
N VAL A 812 31.73 0.66 -5.51
CA VAL A 812 32.16 -0.62 -4.94
C VAL A 812 33.40 -1.16 -5.64
N LYS A 813 33.43 -1.13 -6.98
CA LYS A 813 34.58 -1.63 -7.77
C LYS A 813 35.85 -0.83 -7.52
N LYS A 814 35.72 0.49 -7.30
CA LYS A 814 36.83 1.40 -7.00
C LYS A 814 37.11 1.55 -5.50
N ARG A 815 36.34 0.87 -4.63
CA ARG A 815 36.46 0.91 -3.16
C ARG A 815 36.45 2.33 -2.58
N ILE A 816 35.62 3.20 -3.15
CA ILE A 816 35.50 4.60 -2.73
C ILE A 816 34.97 4.64 -1.29
N LEU A 817 35.60 5.38 -0.37
CA LEU A 817 35.15 5.51 1.03
C LEU A 817 35.09 4.22 1.87
N PHE A 818 35.69 3.10 1.43
CA PHE A 818 35.72 1.84 2.21
C PHE A 818 36.49 1.95 3.54
N GLY A 819 37.32 2.98 3.71
CA GLY A 819 38.00 3.27 4.97
C GLY A 819 37.12 3.94 6.02
N ILE A 820 35.98 4.52 5.61
CA ILE A 820 35.08 5.31 6.46
C ILE A 820 33.76 4.58 6.65
N ILE A 821 33.20 4.01 5.57
CA ILE A 821 31.91 3.34 5.57
C ILE A 821 32.10 1.83 5.78
N PRO A 822 31.37 1.21 6.72
CA PRO A 822 31.42 -0.23 6.92
C PRO A 822 31.00 -1.03 5.66
N THR A 823 31.74 -2.08 5.34
CA THR A 823 31.48 -2.99 4.18
C THR A 823 30.84 -4.30 4.59
#